data_AF-A0A8B6CIB3-F1
#
_entry.id   AF-A0A8B6CIB3-F1
#
_cell.length_a   1.000
_cell.length_b   1.000
_cell.length_c   1.000
_cell.angle_alpha   90.00
_cell.angle_beta   90.00
_cell.angle_gamma   90.00
#
_symmetry.space_group_name_H-M   'P 1'
#
loop_
_entity.id
_entity.type
_entity.pdbx_description
1 polymer ?
#
loop_
_entity_poly.entity_id
_entity_poly.type
_entity_poly.pdbx_seq_one_letter_code
_entity_poly.pdbx_strand_id
1 'polypeptide(L)'
;MFISIPGHRARFHFLGNGKTVDYQKLMNNHNDAFLAGSAFPDAFYSNLCKEGNYSQVSEDTHWTPFITASVNYIRNKYPQPWNEATEKLVVFLLGIMSHQVSDVVWHSLGIEQGFIPTLAAVDFHGNYSLAHEAADLGGDVISVWDMEVFEDLDPTEDWYVPTEDLFNIYQQYYSTVKIDKDTIDSCSTLLVLASIAEIYGLPELYQVVAETSPFLENNMEDYFLGGLNDMVGWSNRNWQNGVTLLEKGTSACDLNHNPLFVHCNTSTSAELETNRNGRNKNGYFIQPDMHGLTIDDMEVQKQHRGITIKASDRLKKDIRSKLNHRQSAIQESRKNKDHNDPRTGIYAVNSSYAKLGWSLETGDVDGDGFDDLLIGAPGYSVQGSVQEGRVYIIYGNDSDSGGFDYYGINLDVNSRFNPIHDHITTIHGYHNKQSRFGSGLAVLDINLDGILDIAVGSPAYWIDSPLEYKGLISIYLGTKTRKYEEVDIVITCQSQYCNLGYNLESGDIDGDGHDDLIMGLPFYTDEYNQSGLVAAMMSSKDVPVHKTIAFENLKWRQIPDKEQPYAWFGFNVVTKKQTLKISSPNVRKCIDPVCKFDIHDVQEIGRADIYNYGNMSTIKNLTILGTKSHESAGYSLDFGYLYDKVTMILAVAFPGMTVEGSYLTLPVNITRAGMVILYNMTGSTPVEVARFEGNSRYGGFGTLVMIEDVNGDGTDDLLIGEPARNSNKAEIINDVDGLVYVYYGGKNFPKGDATRVHCGLTKPCPQKAANFLTKQFDYIGVNNGYKSRILKTKTEQILFTSDIRYPFSEDVVYAGERCGGVHHYYVNRQ
;
A
#
# COMPACT_ATOMS: atom_id res chain seq x y z
N MET A 1 -3.95 -3.67 18.62
CA MET A 1 -5.05 -2.95 17.90
C MET A 1 -5.16 -3.24 16.39
N PHE A 2 -4.05 -3.21 15.67
CA PHE A 2 -3.89 -3.29 14.21
C PHE A 2 -4.72 -4.37 13.53
N ILE A 3 -4.75 -5.58 14.10
CA ILE A 3 -5.39 -6.76 13.47
C ILE A 3 -6.91 -6.64 13.27
N SER A 4 -7.55 -5.65 13.92
CA SER A 4 -8.98 -5.34 13.75
C SER A 4 -9.27 -4.43 12.54
N ILE A 5 -8.29 -3.64 12.08
CA ILE A 5 -8.42 -2.69 10.96
C ILE A 5 -8.79 -3.41 9.64
N PRO A 6 -8.15 -4.53 9.24
CA PRO A 6 -8.50 -5.22 8.01
C PRO A 6 -9.97 -5.65 7.97
N GLY A 7 -10.49 -6.16 9.08
CA GLY A 7 -11.89 -6.53 9.22
C GLY A 7 -12.80 -5.32 9.08
N HIS A 8 -12.49 -4.21 9.76
CA HIS A 8 -13.29 -2.98 9.65
C HIS A 8 -13.40 -2.50 8.19
N ARG A 9 -12.27 -2.40 7.48
CA ARG A 9 -12.23 -1.97 6.07
C ARG A 9 -12.95 -2.96 5.15
N ALA A 10 -12.79 -4.27 5.36
CA ALA A 10 -13.41 -5.31 4.54
C ALA A 10 -14.95 -5.26 4.56
N ARG A 11 -15.55 -4.81 5.67
CA ARG A 11 -17.01 -4.75 5.85
C ARG A 11 -17.69 -3.79 4.87
N PHE A 12 -17.06 -2.67 4.52
CA PHE A 12 -17.66 -1.65 3.65
C PHE A 12 -18.08 -2.19 2.27
N HIS A 13 -17.39 -3.22 1.79
CA HIS A 13 -17.59 -3.79 0.47
C HIS A 13 -18.01 -5.27 0.53
N PHE A 14 -18.40 -5.79 1.70
CA PHE A 14 -18.83 -7.18 1.88
C PHE A 14 -20.25 -7.41 1.36
N LEU A 15 -20.37 -8.22 0.31
CA LEU A 15 -21.66 -8.69 -0.22
C LEU A 15 -22.21 -9.83 0.66
N GLY A 16 -22.79 -9.46 1.80
CA GLY A 16 -23.33 -10.38 2.80
C GLY A 16 -24.72 -10.95 2.49
N ASN A 17 -25.10 -11.10 1.22
CA ASN A 17 -26.43 -11.58 0.83
C ASN A 17 -26.57 -13.09 1.07
N GLY A 18 -26.95 -13.47 2.28
CA GLY A 18 -27.41 -14.82 2.59
C GLY A 18 -28.78 -15.12 1.97
N LYS A 19 -29.25 -16.37 2.08
CA LYS A 19 -30.58 -16.78 1.59
C LYS A 19 -31.72 -16.01 2.26
N THR A 20 -31.59 -15.72 3.55
CA THR A 20 -32.63 -15.04 4.34
C THR A 20 -32.10 -13.96 5.27
N VAL A 21 -30.77 -13.90 5.47
CA VAL A 21 -30.10 -12.93 6.34
C VAL A 21 -29.19 -12.07 5.48
N ASP A 22 -29.28 -10.76 5.67
CA ASP A 22 -28.33 -9.79 5.14
C ASP A 22 -27.21 -9.61 6.19
N TYR A 23 -26.11 -10.31 6.00
CA TYR A 23 -24.98 -10.32 6.92
C TYR A 23 -24.22 -8.99 6.92
N GLN A 24 -24.23 -8.23 5.81
CA GLN A 24 -23.60 -6.91 5.79
C GLN A 24 -24.37 -5.96 6.70
N LYS A 25 -25.70 -5.92 6.55
CA LYS A 25 -26.56 -5.14 7.43
C LYS A 25 -26.45 -5.60 8.89
N LEU A 26 -26.30 -6.91 9.11
CA LEU A 26 -26.09 -7.47 10.45
C LEU A 26 -24.82 -6.92 11.11
N MET A 27 -23.70 -6.93 10.39
CA MET A 27 -22.41 -6.43 10.88
C MET A 27 -22.43 -4.90 11.09
N ASN A 28 -23.18 -4.15 10.28
CA ASN A 28 -23.33 -2.70 10.47
C ASN A 28 -24.21 -2.38 11.70
N ASN A 29 -25.23 -3.19 11.97
CA ASN A 29 -26.11 -3.01 13.13
C ASN A 29 -25.46 -3.39 14.47
N HIS A 30 -24.44 -4.27 14.44
CA HIS A 30 -23.80 -4.85 15.63
C HIS A 30 -22.28 -4.65 15.61
N ASN A 31 -21.83 -3.41 15.36
CA ASN A 31 -20.39 -3.08 15.36
C ASN A 31 -19.72 -3.39 16.70
N ASP A 32 -20.46 -3.21 17.80
CA ASP A 32 -20.02 -3.53 19.16
C ASP A 32 -19.58 -4.98 19.32
N ALA A 33 -20.31 -5.92 18.72
CA ALA A 33 -19.96 -7.33 18.72
C ALA A 33 -18.85 -7.65 17.71
N PHE A 34 -18.82 -6.94 16.57
CA PHE A 34 -17.81 -7.16 15.53
C PHE A 34 -16.40 -6.82 16.02
N LEU A 35 -16.21 -5.61 16.55
CA LEU A 35 -14.94 -5.14 17.09
C LEU A 35 -14.46 -6.01 18.25
N ALA A 36 -15.38 -6.40 19.12
CA ALA A 36 -15.06 -7.32 20.21
C ALA A 36 -14.57 -8.66 19.67
N GLY A 37 -15.25 -9.22 18.66
CA GLY A 37 -14.85 -10.46 18.00
C GLY A 37 -13.51 -10.38 17.29
N SER A 38 -13.18 -9.25 16.65
CA SER A 38 -11.93 -9.09 15.89
C SER A 38 -10.67 -8.99 16.76
N ALA A 39 -10.80 -8.65 18.03
CA ALA A 39 -9.68 -8.67 18.97
C ALA A 39 -9.70 -9.91 19.90
N PHE A 40 -10.86 -10.54 20.08
CA PHE A 40 -11.07 -11.59 21.07
C PHE A 40 -10.08 -12.77 21.05
N PRO A 41 -9.57 -13.25 19.90
CA PRO A 41 -8.62 -14.36 19.89
C PRO A 41 -7.38 -14.09 20.76
N ASP A 42 -6.98 -12.83 20.96
CA ASP A 42 -5.83 -12.45 21.79
C ASP A 42 -6.14 -12.24 23.28
N ALA A 43 -7.40 -12.38 23.69
CA ALA A 43 -7.85 -11.99 25.03
C ALA A 43 -7.11 -12.70 26.19
N PHE A 44 -6.54 -13.88 25.95
CA PHE A 44 -5.96 -14.75 26.98
C PHE A 44 -4.44 -14.92 26.91
N TYR A 45 -3.74 -14.23 26.00
CA TYR A 45 -2.27 -14.28 25.94
C TYR A 45 -1.58 -13.42 26.99
N SER A 46 -2.16 -12.26 27.32
CA SER A 46 -1.50 -11.27 28.18
C SER A 46 -1.25 -11.81 29.59
N ASN A 47 -0.06 -11.54 30.13
CA ASN A 47 0.24 -11.78 31.55
C ASN A 47 -0.72 -11.00 32.48
N LEU A 48 -1.33 -9.91 32.00
CA LEU A 48 -2.38 -9.19 32.74
C LEU A 48 -3.66 -10.04 32.88
N CYS A 49 -3.98 -10.86 31.89
CA CYS A 49 -5.07 -11.82 31.96
C CYS A 49 -4.60 -13.11 32.65
N LYS A 50 -4.84 -13.19 33.97
CA LYS A 50 -4.63 -14.43 34.76
C LYS A 50 -3.23 -15.06 34.57
N GLU A 51 -2.19 -14.23 34.44
CA GLU A 51 -0.80 -14.67 34.26
C GLU A 51 -0.58 -15.53 32.99
N GLY A 52 -1.40 -15.34 31.95
CA GLY A 52 -1.27 -16.08 30.68
C GLY A 52 -1.65 -17.56 30.77
N ASN A 53 -2.26 -18.01 31.87
CA ASN A 53 -2.63 -19.41 32.11
C ASN A 53 -3.65 -19.99 31.12
N TYR A 54 -4.28 -19.12 30.32
CA TYR A 54 -5.28 -19.48 29.31
C TYR A 54 -4.81 -19.21 27.87
N SER A 55 -3.50 -19.01 27.65
CA SER A 55 -2.92 -18.76 26.32
C SER A 55 -3.27 -19.83 25.29
N GLN A 56 -3.39 -21.12 25.69
CA GLN A 56 -3.83 -22.18 24.78
C GLN A 56 -5.29 -22.01 24.33
N VAL A 57 -6.16 -21.42 25.16
CA VAL A 57 -7.55 -21.13 24.76
C VAL A 57 -7.57 -20.03 23.71
N SER A 58 -6.71 -19.01 23.86
CA SER A 58 -6.46 -18.01 22.81
C SER A 58 -5.95 -18.66 21.53
N GLU A 59 -4.90 -19.49 21.61
CA GLU A 59 -4.33 -20.20 20.46
C GLU A 59 -5.37 -21.02 19.71
N ASP A 60 -6.16 -21.84 20.42
CA ASP A 60 -7.20 -22.66 19.78
C ASP A 60 -8.29 -21.81 19.09
N THR A 61 -8.51 -20.58 19.56
CA THR A 61 -9.47 -19.62 18.98
C THR A 61 -8.99 -19.07 17.62
N HIS A 62 -7.70 -19.17 17.29
CA HIS A 62 -7.15 -18.71 16.01
C HIS A 62 -7.40 -19.67 14.84
N TRP A 63 -7.94 -20.88 15.11
CA TRP A 63 -7.99 -21.94 14.11
C TRP A 63 -9.43 -22.35 13.73
N THR A 64 -9.58 -22.92 12.52
CA THR A 64 -10.87 -23.38 11.97
C THR A 64 -11.68 -24.31 12.89
N PRO A 65 -11.07 -25.20 13.70
CA PRO A 65 -11.82 -26.04 14.63
C PRO A 65 -12.73 -25.25 15.59
N PHE A 66 -12.28 -24.08 16.07
CA PHE A 66 -13.12 -23.21 16.92
C PHE A 66 -14.31 -22.63 16.16
N ILE A 67 -14.10 -22.18 14.91
CA ILE A 67 -15.19 -21.72 14.03
C ILE A 67 -16.20 -22.85 13.80
N THR A 68 -15.72 -24.07 13.57
CA THR A 68 -16.55 -25.26 13.35
C THR A 68 -17.42 -25.56 14.57
N ALA A 69 -16.85 -25.51 15.78
CA ALA A 69 -17.61 -25.68 17.02
C ALA A 69 -18.66 -24.57 17.22
N SER A 70 -18.27 -23.33 16.95
CA SER A 70 -19.15 -22.15 17.04
C SER A 70 -20.33 -22.23 16.08
N VAL A 71 -20.09 -22.55 14.81
CA VAL A 71 -21.15 -22.74 13.79
C VAL A 71 -22.09 -23.87 14.18
N ASN A 72 -21.56 -25.02 14.61
CA ASN A 72 -22.39 -26.14 15.04
C ASN A 72 -23.26 -25.77 16.26
N TYR A 73 -22.69 -25.05 17.23
CA TYR A 73 -23.41 -24.55 18.41
C TYR A 73 -24.56 -23.60 18.01
N ILE A 74 -24.28 -22.59 17.18
CA ILE A 74 -25.27 -21.61 16.70
C ILE A 74 -26.40 -22.33 15.97
N ARG A 75 -26.08 -23.19 15.01
CA ARG A 75 -27.08 -23.89 14.18
C ARG A 75 -27.95 -24.86 14.99
N ASN A 76 -27.38 -25.54 15.98
CA ASN A 76 -28.13 -26.50 16.79
C ASN A 76 -29.01 -25.81 17.85
N LYS A 77 -28.57 -24.68 18.40
CA LYS A 77 -29.24 -24.02 19.52
C LYS A 77 -30.17 -22.88 19.09
N TYR A 78 -29.84 -22.18 18.00
CA TYR A 78 -30.52 -20.96 17.57
C TYR A 78 -30.93 -21.03 16.09
N PRO A 79 -32.06 -21.68 15.77
CA PRO A 79 -32.61 -21.64 14.42
C PRO A 79 -33.04 -20.21 14.03
N GLN A 80 -33.01 -19.91 12.73
CA GLN A 80 -33.48 -18.62 12.21
C GLN A 80 -35.03 -18.51 12.26
N PRO A 81 -35.59 -17.29 12.41
CA PRO A 81 -34.90 -16.01 12.52
C PRO A 81 -34.23 -15.81 13.88
N TRP A 82 -33.09 -15.12 13.88
CA TRP A 82 -32.32 -14.86 15.09
C TRP A 82 -32.87 -13.69 15.90
N ASN A 83 -32.71 -13.76 17.22
CA ASN A 83 -32.91 -12.60 18.09
C ASN A 83 -31.60 -11.79 18.18
N GLU A 84 -31.68 -10.56 18.70
CA GLU A 84 -30.55 -9.62 18.77
C GLU A 84 -29.27 -10.25 19.36
N ALA A 85 -29.38 -10.98 20.47
CA ALA A 85 -28.19 -11.61 21.09
C ALA A 85 -27.58 -12.73 20.21
N THR A 86 -28.37 -13.41 19.37
CA THR A 86 -27.84 -14.40 18.41
C THR A 86 -27.23 -13.70 17.20
N GLU A 87 -27.83 -12.59 16.75
CA GLU A 87 -27.23 -11.74 15.73
C GLU A 87 -25.86 -11.24 16.16
N LYS A 88 -25.73 -10.73 17.40
CA LYS A 88 -24.44 -10.32 17.98
C LYS A 88 -23.44 -11.47 18.08
N LEU A 89 -23.85 -12.66 18.50
CA LEU A 89 -22.97 -13.85 18.51
C LEU A 89 -22.45 -14.19 17.10
N VAL A 90 -23.30 -14.11 16.10
CA VAL A 90 -22.92 -14.36 14.69
C VAL A 90 -21.92 -13.31 14.20
N VAL A 91 -22.18 -12.03 14.49
CA VAL A 91 -21.29 -10.92 14.10
C VAL A 91 -19.95 -10.99 14.84
N PHE A 92 -19.96 -11.36 16.13
CA PHE A 92 -18.76 -11.63 16.92
C PHE A 92 -17.91 -12.75 16.28
N LEU A 93 -18.55 -13.83 15.83
CA LEU A 93 -17.85 -14.91 15.13
C LEU A 93 -17.24 -14.44 13.80
N LEU A 94 -17.93 -13.57 13.04
CA LEU A 94 -17.36 -12.98 11.83
C LEU A 94 -16.16 -12.06 12.15
N GLY A 95 -16.18 -11.35 13.27
CA GLY A 95 -15.01 -10.61 13.78
C GLY A 95 -13.82 -11.53 14.01
N ILE A 96 -14.02 -12.67 14.69
CA ILE A 96 -12.97 -13.68 14.89
C ILE A 96 -12.42 -14.17 13.54
N MET A 97 -13.28 -14.41 12.56
CA MET A 97 -12.84 -14.88 11.24
C MET A 97 -11.92 -13.87 10.52
N SER A 98 -12.17 -12.57 10.64
CA SER A 98 -11.23 -11.56 10.08
C SER A 98 -9.89 -11.54 10.82
N HIS A 99 -9.91 -11.69 12.15
CA HIS A 99 -8.68 -11.79 12.94
C HIS A 99 -7.82 -12.98 12.48
N GLN A 100 -8.45 -14.16 12.42
CA GLN A 100 -7.80 -15.40 12.04
C GLN A 100 -7.06 -15.31 10.70
N VAL A 101 -7.69 -14.66 9.72
CA VAL A 101 -7.09 -14.43 8.40
C VAL A 101 -5.87 -13.52 8.51
N SER A 102 -6.03 -12.37 9.16
CA SER A 102 -4.96 -11.38 9.33
C SER A 102 -3.76 -11.98 10.05
N ASP A 103 -3.99 -12.77 11.10
CA ASP A 103 -2.96 -13.45 11.88
C ASP A 103 -2.14 -14.41 11.00
N VAL A 104 -2.81 -15.21 10.18
CA VAL A 104 -2.17 -16.18 9.28
C VAL A 104 -1.28 -15.48 8.25
N VAL A 105 -1.77 -14.42 7.59
CA VAL A 105 -1.00 -13.77 6.51
C VAL A 105 0.11 -12.85 7.05
N TRP A 106 -0.09 -12.23 8.22
CA TRP A 106 0.93 -11.42 8.90
C TRP A 106 2.14 -12.26 9.34
N HIS A 107 1.88 -13.38 10.02
CA HIS A 107 2.91 -14.30 10.53
C HIS A 107 3.38 -15.33 9.51
N SER A 108 2.78 -15.38 8.33
CA SER A 108 3.04 -16.39 7.29
C SER A 108 2.84 -17.83 7.77
N LEU A 109 1.72 -18.12 8.44
CA LEU A 109 1.44 -19.44 9.01
C LEU A 109 0.98 -20.41 7.92
N GLY A 110 1.90 -21.24 7.43
CA GLY A 110 1.60 -22.21 6.36
C GLY A 110 1.59 -21.60 4.95
N ILE A 111 2.16 -20.39 4.81
CA ILE A 111 2.43 -19.73 3.54
C ILE A 111 3.90 -19.29 3.50
N GLU A 112 4.44 -19.13 2.30
CA GLU A 112 5.81 -18.63 2.09
C GLU A 112 5.78 -17.15 1.72
N GLN A 113 6.87 -16.43 1.96
CA GLN A 113 7.05 -15.04 1.51
C GLN A 113 6.03 -14.00 2.04
N GLY A 114 5.23 -14.31 3.07
CA GLY A 114 4.38 -13.30 3.70
C GLY A 114 5.16 -12.31 4.58
N PHE A 115 4.44 -11.46 5.29
CA PHE A 115 4.96 -10.19 5.82
C PHE A 115 6.16 -10.31 6.78
N ILE A 116 6.00 -10.95 7.95
CA ILE A 116 7.07 -11.02 8.98
C ILE A 116 8.33 -11.74 8.48
N PRO A 117 8.28 -12.86 7.74
CA PRO A 117 9.48 -13.46 7.16
C PRO A 117 10.26 -12.53 6.22
N THR A 118 9.56 -11.71 5.44
CA THR A 118 10.19 -10.72 4.57
C THR A 118 10.77 -9.57 5.38
N LEU A 119 10.04 -9.05 6.36
CA LEU A 119 10.55 -8.08 7.34
C LEU A 119 11.84 -8.59 8.01
N ALA A 120 11.85 -9.86 8.43
CA ALA A 120 13.01 -10.50 9.01
C ALA A 120 14.20 -10.49 8.05
N ALA A 121 13.94 -10.76 6.78
CA ALA A 121 14.96 -10.79 5.74
C ALA A 121 15.51 -9.40 5.37
N VAL A 122 14.66 -8.37 5.39
CA VAL A 122 15.04 -7.02 4.94
C VAL A 122 15.71 -6.24 6.06
N ASP A 123 15.15 -6.25 7.27
CA ASP A 123 15.60 -5.36 8.37
C ASP A 123 16.30 -6.09 9.52
N PHE A 124 16.02 -7.38 9.74
CA PHE A 124 16.47 -8.11 10.94
C PHE A 124 17.45 -9.25 10.64
N HIS A 125 18.21 -9.18 9.54
CA HIS A 125 19.26 -10.14 9.22
C HIS A 125 18.75 -11.61 9.22
N GLY A 126 17.52 -11.83 8.75
CA GLY A 126 16.85 -13.13 8.71
C GLY A 126 16.33 -13.62 10.06
N ASN A 127 16.44 -12.83 11.14
CA ASN A 127 15.98 -13.21 12.46
C ASN A 127 14.47 -12.98 12.62
N TYR A 128 13.71 -14.06 12.44
CA TYR A 128 12.25 -14.03 12.57
C TYR A 128 11.76 -13.59 13.96
N SER A 129 12.45 -13.96 15.04
CA SER A 129 11.99 -13.63 16.41
C SER A 129 12.04 -12.13 16.67
N LEU A 130 13.13 -11.47 16.27
CA LEU A 130 13.26 -10.01 16.41
C LEU A 130 12.28 -9.27 15.50
N ALA A 131 12.11 -9.76 14.26
CA ALA A 131 11.15 -9.19 13.33
C ALA A 131 9.70 -9.30 13.82
N HIS A 132 9.34 -10.44 14.44
CA HIS A 132 8.03 -10.64 15.03
C HIS A 132 7.75 -9.66 16.17
N GLU A 133 8.70 -9.49 17.10
CA GLU A 133 8.55 -8.52 18.20
C GLU A 133 8.40 -7.09 17.67
N ALA A 134 9.18 -6.72 16.64
CA ALA A 134 9.09 -5.40 16.02
C ALA A 134 7.80 -5.20 15.22
N ALA A 135 7.32 -6.24 14.52
CA ALA A 135 6.10 -6.17 13.71
C ALA A 135 4.86 -5.97 14.57
N ASP A 136 4.71 -6.72 15.66
CA ASP A 136 3.51 -6.65 16.49
C ASP A 136 3.37 -5.28 17.15
N LEU A 137 4.46 -4.78 17.78
CA LEU A 137 4.46 -3.44 18.35
C LEU A 137 4.37 -2.36 17.26
N GLY A 138 5.15 -2.51 16.19
CA GLY A 138 5.25 -1.50 15.15
C GLY A 138 3.99 -1.37 14.32
N GLY A 139 3.26 -2.46 14.09
CA GLY A 139 1.96 -2.46 13.42
C GLY A 139 0.96 -1.60 14.19
N ASP A 140 0.89 -1.74 15.52
CA ASP A 140 0.04 -0.89 16.36
C ASP A 140 0.50 0.58 16.36
N VAL A 141 1.81 0.83 16.48
CA VAL A 141 2.38 2.19 16.49
C VAL A 141 2.12 2.92 15.17
N ILE A 142 2.45 2.30 14.04
CA ILE A 142 2.26 2.91 12.72
C ILE A 142 0.77 3.09 12.45
N SER A 143 -0.07 2.13 12.85
CA SER A 143 -1.52 2.30 12.75
C SER A 143 -2.00 3.54 13.51
N VAL A 144 -1.62 3.71 14.77
CA VAL A 144 -2.08 4.87 15.56
C VAL A 144 -1.50 6.21 15.05
N TRP A 145 -0.28 6.17 14.49
CA TRP A 145 0.44 7.36 14.00
C TRP A 145 0.08 7.76 12.56
N ASP A 146 0.34 6.87 11.59
CA ASP A 146 0.14 7.09 10.14
C ASP A 146 -1.34 7.05 9.80
N MET A 147 -2.05 6.06 10.34
CA MET A 147 -3.44 5.88 10.01
C MET A 147 -4.35 6.74 10.87
N GLU A 148 -5.43 7.16 10.24
CA GLU A 148 -6.64 7.62 10.87
C GLU A 148 -7.31 6.47 11.66
N VAL A 149 -6.58 5.79 12.55
CA VAL A 149 -7.11 4.68 13.36
C VAL A 149 -8.37 5.09 14.11
N PHE A 150 -8.51 6.35 14.47
CA PHE A 150 -9.73 6.83 15.11
C PHE A 150 -10.97 6.84 14.21
N GLU A 151 -10.78 6.81 12.90
CA GLU A 151 -11.84 6.76 11.90
C GLU A 151 -12.14 5.32 11.51
N ASP A 152 -11.11 4.47 11.44
CA ASP A 152 -11.27 3.02 11.23
C ASP A 152 -11.72 2.30 12.53
N LEU A 153 -11.43 2.85 13.72
CA LEU A 153 -11.66 2.27 15.04
C LEU A 153 -11.84 3.40 16.10
N ASP A 154 -13.08 3.80 16.42
CA ASP A 154 -13.32 4.71 17.56
C ASP A 154 -13.11 3.96 18.90
N PRO A 155 -12.09 4.33 19.70
CA PRO A 155 -11.81 3.67 20.97
C PRO A 155 -12.85 3.93 22.06
N THR A 156 -13.82 4.82 21.81
CA THR A 156 -14.97 5.05 22.69
C THR A 156 -16.17 4.16 22.38
N GLU A 157 -16.09 3.36 21.30
CA GLU A 157 -17.11 2.38 20.98
C GLU A 157 -17.28 1.33 22.07
N ASP A 158 -18.53 0.98 22.33
CA ASP A 158 -18.88 -0.06 23.29
C ASP A 158 -18.61 -1.44 22.66
N TRP A 159 -18.11 -2.40 23.45
CA TRP A 159 -17.85 -3.76 22.99
C TRP A 159 -18.88 -4.72 23.58
N TYR A 160 -19.42 -5.64 22.79
CA TYR A 160 -20.30 -6.71 23.27
C TYR A 160 -19.61 -8.07 23.19
N VAL A 161 -19.51 -8.75 24.33
CA VAL A 161 -18.92 -10.09 24.43
C VAL A 161 -20.01 -11.10 24.80
N PRO A 162 -20.30 -12.12 23.95
CA PRO A 162 -21.35 -13.10 24.20
C PRO A 162 -20.89 -14.21 25.17
N THR A 163 -20.57 -13.81 26.41
CA THR A 163 -19.93 -14.65 27.44
C THR A 163 -20.61 -15.99 27.68
N GLU A 164 -21.95 -16.02 27.74
CA GLU A 164 -22.68 -17.26 27.98
C GLU A 164 -22.52 -18.25 26.82
N ASP A 165 -22.52 -17.74 25.59
CA ASP A 165 -22.35 -18.55 24.40
C ASP A 165 -20.91 -19.01 24.24
N LEU A 166 -19.93 -18.13 24.45
CA LEU A 166 -18.50 -18.49 24.42
C LEU A 166 -18.15 -19.58 25.43
N PHE A 167 -18.65 -19.47 26.66
CA PHE A 167 -18.48 -20.51 27.68
C PHE A 167 -19.00 -21.88 27.19
N ASN A 168 -20.20 -21.90 26.59
CA ASN A 168 -20.80 -23.14 26.09
C ASN A 168 -20.06 -23.67 24.85
N ILE A 169 -19.59 -22.80 23.97
CA ILE A 169 -18.78 -23.16 22.79
C ILE A 169 -17.48 -23.81 23.23
N TYR A 170 -16.73 -23.19 24.16
CA TYR A 170 -15.49 -23.80 24.68
C TYR A 170 -15.76 -25.12 25.40
N GLN A 171 -16.83 -25.20 26.20
CA GLN A 171 -17.21 -26.44 26.87
C GLN A 171 -17.49 -27.56 25.85
N GLN A 172 -18.18 -27.24 24.75
CA GLN A 172 -18.44 -28.18 23.66
C GLN A 172 -17.14 -28.54 22.91
N TYR A 173 -16.29 -27.56 22.63
CA TYR A 173 -15.01 -27.72 21.92
C TYR A 173 -14.07 -28.68 22.68
N TYR A 174 -13.88 -28.47 23.98
CA TYR A 174 -12.98 -29.28 24.80
C TYR A 174 -13.63 -30.51 25.44
N SER A 175 -14.95 -30.67 25.31
CA SER A 175 -15.76 -31.65 26.06
C SER A 175 -15.59 -31.57 27.58
N THR A 176 -14.99 -30.50 28.10
CA THR A 176 -14.71 -30.23 29.52
C THR A 176 -14.75 -28.72 29.76
N VAL A 177 -14.97 -28.29 31.01
CA VAL A 177 -14.89 -26.86 31.35
C VAL A 177 -13.42 -26.47 31.44
N LYS A 178 -12.94 -25.70 30.45
CA LYS A 178 -11.56 -25.19 30.40
C LYS A 178 -11.39 -23.76 30.88
N ILE A 179 -12.42 -22.94 30.69
CA ILE A 179 -12.43 -21.52 31.05
C ILE A 179 -13.80 -21.17 31.61
N ASP A 180 -13.84 -20.35 32.65
CA ASP A 180 -15.08 -19.87 33.27
C ASP A 180 -15.52 -18.50 32.71
N LYS A 181 -16.78 -18.14 32.98
CA LYS A 181 -17.39 -16.90 32.48
C LYS A 181 -16.70 -15.64 33.03
N ASP A 182 -16.30 -15.66 34.31
CA ASP A 182 -15.65 -14.52 34.95
C ASP A 182 -14.28 -14.23 34.31
N THR A 183 -13.57 -15.28 33.89
CA THR A 183 -12.30 -15.18 33.17
C THR A 183 -12.51 -14.61 31.78
N ILE A 184 -13.52 -15.07 31.02
CA ILE A 184 -13.89 -14.48 29.73
C ILE A 184 -14.18 -12.98 29.90
N ASP A 185 -15.06 -12.62 30.83
CA ASP A 185 -15.46 -11.22 31.07
C ASP A 185 -14.27 -10.33 31.46
N SER A 186 -13.49 -10.75 32.46
CA SER A 186 -12.37 -9.95 32.99
C SER A 186 -11.25 -9.79 31.98
N CYS A 187 -10.91 -10.85 31.23
CA CYS A 187 -9.83 -10.78 30.23
C CYS A 187 -10.24 -10.00 28.98
N SER A 188 -11.49 -10.13 28.50
CA SER A 188 -11.98 -9.28 27.43
C SER A 188 -12.03 -7.80 27.85
N THR A 189 -12.36 -7.50 29.11
CA THR A 189 -12.31 -6.11 29.61
C THR A 189 -10.88 -5.56 29.63
N LEU A 190 -9.91 -6.38 30.04
CA LEU A 190 -8.49 -6.00 30.01
C LEU A 190 -7.97 -5.79 28.58
N LEU A 191 -8.43 -6.59 27.62
CA LEU A 191 -8.08 -6.44 26.21
C LEU A 191 -8.54 -5.09 25.65
N VAL A 192 -9.77 -4.67 25.95
CA VAL A 192 -10.28 -3.33 25.56
C VAL A 192 -9.44 -2.24 26.19
N LEU A 193 -9.18 -2.35 27.50
CA LEU A 193 -8.40 -1.35 28.22
C LEU A 193 -6.97 -1.25 27.68
N ALA A 194 -6.33 -2.37 27.37
CA ALA A 194 -5.00 -2.40 26.77
C ALA A 194 -4.99 -1.76 25.37
N SER A 195 -6.00 -2.06 24.54
CA SER A 195 -6.18 -1.42 23.23
C SER A 195 -6.33 0.09 23.38
N ILE A 196 -7.14 0.57 24.33
CA ILE A 196 -7.25 2.02 24.59
C ILE A 196 -5.92 2.58 25.09
N ALA A 197 -5.19 1.89 25.97
CA ALA A 197 -3.88 2.33 26.46
C ALA A 197 -2.85 2.50 25.34
N GLU A 198 -2.87 1.64 24.32
CA GLU A 198 -2.01 1.74 23.13
C GLU A 198 -2.18 3.09 22.43
N ILE A 199 -3.43 3.55 22.24
CA ILE A 199 -3.70 4.87 21.65
C ILE A 199 -3.07 6.03 22.44
N TYR A 200 -2.93 5.86 23.75
CA TYR A 200 -2.43 6.92 24.65
C TYR A 200 -0.92 7.10 24.63
N GLY A 201 -0.16 6.03 24.39
CA GLY A 201 1.30 6.04 24.54
C GLY A 201 2.08 5.73 23.27
N LEU A 202 1.47 5.10 22.26
CA LEU A 202 2.19 4.66 21.06
C LEU A 202 2.61 5.77 20.08
N PRO A 203 1.91 6.92 19.92
CA PRO A 203 2.39 7.97 19.01
C PRO A 203 3.82 8.44 19.29
N GLU A 204 4.23 8.42 20.56
CA GLU A 204 5.58 8.82 21.00
C GLU A 204 6.66 7.82 20.57
N LEU A 205 6.27 6.57 20.25
CA LEU A 205 7.16 5.49 19.82
C LEU A 205 7.35 5.42 18.32
N TYR A 206 6.63 6.22 17.52
CA TYR A 206 6.72 6.17 16.06
C TYR A 206 8.17 6.27 15.57
N GLN A 207 8.93 7.23 16.11
CA GLN A 207 10.33 7.42 15.71
C GLN A 207 11.19 6.19 15.99
N VAL A 208 10.93 5.48 17.09
CA VAL A 208 11.66 4.26 17.44
C VAL A 208 11.32 3.16 16.43
N VAL A 209 10.04 2.98 16.11
CA VAL A 209 9.59 1.96 15.15
C VAL A 209 10.10 2.24 13.75
N ALA A 210 9.98 3.49 13.27
CA ALA A 210 10.46 3.91 11.96
C ALA A 210 11.99 3.82 11.82
N GLU A 211 12.75 4.06 12.90
CA GLU A 211 14.20 3.80 12.91
C GLU A 211 14.53 2.31 12.91
N THR A 212 13.72 1.48 13.58
CA THR A 212 13.97 0.05 13.72
C THR A 212 13.65 -0.70 12.43
N SER A 213 12.60 -0.31 11.71
CA SER A 213 12.19 -0.99 10.48
C SER A 213 11.57 -0.04 9.45
N PRO A 214 12.36 0.39 8.45
CA PRO A 214 11.84 1.05 7.26
C PRO A 214 10.94 0.14 6.41
N PHE A 215 11.18 -1.18 6.40
CA PHE A 215 10.30 -2.10 5.68
C PHE A 215 8.86 -2.00 6.21
N LEU A 216 8.69 -2.01 7.54
CA LEU A 216 7.39 -1.93 8.18
C LEU A 216 6.68 -0.62 7.82
N GLU A 217 7.35 0.53 7.95
CA GLU A 217 6.82 1.85 7.56
C GLU A 217 6.40 1.89 6.08
N ASN A 218 7.23 1.37 5.19
CA ASN A 218 7.01 1.50 3.75
C ASN A 218 6.03 0.47 3.19
N ASN A 219 5.89 -0.71 3.81
CA ASN A 219 5.21 -1.86 3.22
C ASN A 219 4.01 -2.37 4.02
N MET A 220 3.78 -1.94 5.27
CA MET A 220 2.69 -2.47 6.13
C MET A 220 1.34 -2.52 5.42
N GLU A 221 1.03 -1.53 4.60
CA GLU A 221 -0.25 -1.49 3.93
C GLU A 221 -0.30 -2.30 2.62
N ASP A 222 0.69 -2.11 1.74
CA ASP A 222 0.61 -2.54 0.34
C ASP A 222 1.45 -3.76 -0.02
N TYR A 223 2.20 -4.31 0.94
CA TYR A 223 2.90 -5.56 0.73
C TYR A 223 1.94 -6.63 0.19
N PHE A 224 2.37 -7.32 -0.87
CA PHE A 224 1.45 -8.13 -1.68
C PHE A 224 0.83 -9.30 -0.90
N LEU A 225 1.54 -9.84 0.09
CA LEU A 225 1.09 -10.98 0.90
C LEU A 225 1.24 -10.69 2.39
N GLY A 226 0.12 -10.38 3.03
CA GLY A 226 0.08 -10.01 4.44
C GLY A 226 0.23 -8.51 4.73
N GLY A 227 0.24 -7.63 3.71
CA GLY A 227 -0.05 -6.22 3.93
C GLY A 227 -1.53 -6.00 4.29
N LEU A 228 -1.87 -4.87 4.92
CA LEU A 228 -3.24 -4.53 5.34
C LEU A 228 -4.26 -4.72 4.21
N ASN A 229 -3.95 -4.26 3.00
CA ASN A 229 -4.86 -4.39 1.87
C ASN A 229 -5.06 -5.84 1.43
N ASP A 230 -4.06 -6.70 1.59
CA ASP A 230 -4.19 -8.12 1.32
C ASP A 230 -5.10 -8.79 2.37
N MET A 231 -4.91 -8.45 3.65
CA MET A 231 -5.76 -8.91 4.75
C MET A 231 -7.24 -8.52 4.56
N VAL A 232 -7.52 -7.31 4.07
CA VAL A 232 -8.87 -6.84 3.74
C VAL A 232 -9.51 -7.76 2.69
N GLY A 233 -8.75 -8.10 1.65
CA GLY A 233 -9.18 -9.03 0.62
C GLY A 233 -9.53 -10.40 1.19
N TRP A 234 -8.61 -10.99 1.93
CA TRP A 234 -8.82 -12.32 2.50
C TRP A 234 -9.96 -12.38 3.51
N SER A 235 -10.15 -11.32 4.31
CA SER A 235 -11.24 -11.23 5.28
C SER A 235 -12.60 -11.30 4.58
N ASN A 236 -12.79 -10.52 3.49
CA ASN A 236 -14.02 -10.51 2.71
C ASN A 236 -14.32 -11.90 2.11
N ARG A 237 -13.30 -12.57 1.57
CA ARG A 237 -13.42 -13.93 1.03
C ARG A 237 -13.77 -14.95 2.11
N ASN A 238 -13.10 -14.87 3.26
CA ASN A 238 -13.29 -15.82 4.36
C ASN A 238 -14.70 -15.71 4.95
N TRP A 239 -15.26 -14.50 5.04
CA TRP A 239 -16.66 -14.33 5.45
C TRP A 239 -17.67 -14.98 4.51
N GLN A 240 -17.41 -15.05 3.20
CA GLN A 240 -18.30 -15.80 2.28
C GLN A 240 -18.34 -17.29 2.63
N ASN A 241 -17.20 -17.86 3.04
CA ASN A 241 -17.16 -19.22 3.60
C ASN A 241 -17.93 -19.28 4.93
N GLY A 242 -17.74 -18.31 5.82
CA GLY A 242 -18.44 -18.19 7.11
C GLY A 242 -19.96 -18.16 6.96
N VAL A 243 -20.48 -17.35 6.03
CA VAL A 243 -21.90 -17.33 5.67
C VAL A 243 -22.35 -18.70 5.19
N THR A 244 -21.58 -19.35 4.32
CA THR A 244 -21.92 -20.70 3.83
C THR A 244 -21.97 -21.73 4.96
N LEU A 245 -21.01 -21.69 5.90
CA LEU A 245 -21.00 -22.54 7.09
C LEU A 245 -22.23 -22.29 7.97
N LEU A 246 -22.57 -21.02 8.22
CA LEU A 246 -23.72 -20.63 9.03
C LEU A 246 -25.06 -21.03 8.39
N GLU A 247 -25.18 -21.02 7.06
CA GLU A 247 -26.44 -21.33 6.36
C GLU A 247 -26.59 -22.80 5.95
N LYS A 248 -25.53 -23.44 5.46
CA LYS A 248 -25.56 -24.81 4.93
C LYS A 248 -24.96 -25.83 5.89
N GLY A 249 -24.23 -25.38 6.91
CA GLY A 249 -23.55 -26.25 7.87
C GLY A 249 -22.13 -26.62 7.44
N THR A 250 -21.41 -27.23 8.37
CA THR A 250 -19.98 -27.57 8.26
C THR A 250 -19.67 -28.58 7.15
N SER A 251 -20.63 -29.46 6.80
CA SER A 251 -20.48 -30.43 5.71
C SER A 251 -20.50 -29.81 4.30
N ALA A 252 -20.81 -28.51 4.17
CA ALA A 252 -20.83 -27.81 2.88
C ALA A 252 -19.43 -27.34 2.43
N CYS A 253 -18.42 -27.49 3.28
CA CYS A 253 -17.08 -26.97 3.07
C CYS A 253 -16.03 -28.03 3.38
N ASP A 254 -14.88 -27.92 2.72
CA ASP A 254 -13.66 -28.56 3.16
C ASP A 254 -13.02 -27.71 4.26
N LEU A 255 -12.81 -28.32 5.42
CA LEU A 255 -12.43 -27.65 6.66
C LEU A 255 -10.96 -27.91 6.97
N ASN A 256 -10.09 -27.16 6.31
CA ASN A 256 -8.69 -27.11 6.67
C ASN A 256 -8.50 -26.53 8.09
N HIS A 257 -7.49 -26.99 8.83
CA HIS A 257 -7.16 -26.44 10.14
C HIS A 257 -6.83 -24.94 10.07
N ASN A 258 -6.12 -24.52 9.03
CA ASN A 258 -5.82 -23.12 8.78
C ASN A 258 -7.03 -22.46 8.06
N PRO A 259 -7.57 -21.37 8.63
CA PRO A 259 -8.79 -20.72 8.15
C PRO A 259 -8.66 -20.15 6.73
N LEU A 260 -7.46 -19.83 6.27
CA LEU A 260 -7.20 -19.30 4.94
C LEU A 260 -7.50 -20.32 3.83
N PHE A 261 -7.38 -21.62 4.13
CA PHE A 261 -7.60 -22.73 3.19
C PHE A 261 -8.96 -23.41 3.36
N VAL A 262 -9.89 -22.79 4.10
CA VAL A 262 -11.28 -23.26 4.14
C VAL A 262 -11.94 -22.98 2.79
N HIS A 263 -12.57 -24.00 2.21
CA HIS A 263 -13.17 -23.89 0.89
C HIS A 263 -14.61 -24.44 0.89
N CYS A 264 -15.58 -23.55 0.67
CA CYS A 264 -16.98 -23.90 0.59
C CYS A 264 -17.42 -24.05 -0.88
N ASN A 265 -17.96 -25.22 -1.24
CA ASN A 265 -18.26 -25.54 -2.63
C ASN A 265 -19.47 -24.73 -3.11
N THR A 266 -19.27 -23.84 -4.09
CA THR A 266 -20.38 -23.22 -4.86
C THR A 266 -20.48 -23.77 -6.29
N SER A 267 -19.39 -24.28 -6.87
CA SER A 267 -19.34 -25.30 -7.95
C SER A 267 -17.89 -25.54 -8.39
N THR A 268 -17.47 -26.81 -8.37
CA THR A 268 -16.29 -27.47 -9.01
C THR A 268 -14.85 -26.97 -8.71
N SER A 269 -14.22 -27.71 -7.79
CA SER A 269 -12.86 -28.31 -7.79
C SER A 269 -11.59 -27.46 -7.98
N ALA A 270 -10.79 -27.42 -6.91
CA ALA A 270 -9.40 -27.90 -6.91
C ALA A 270 -9.00 -28.30 -5.47
N GLU A 271 -8.53 -29.54 -5.28
CA GLU A 271 -7.85 -29.96 -4.05
C GLU A 271 -6.44 -29.35 -4.05
N LEU A 272 -6.09 -28.63 -2.98
CA LEU A 272 -4.75 -28.10 -2.78
C LEU A 272 -4.07 -28.88 -1.66
N GLU A 273 -2.94 -29.51 -2.00
CA GLU A 273 -2.10 -30.24 -1.07
C GLU A 273 -1.54 -29.30 0.00
N THR A 274 -1.77 -29.64 1.27
CA THR A 274 -1.23 -28.92 2.42
C THR A 274 0.22 -29.31 2.65
N ASN A 275 1.16 -28.38 2.45
CA ASN A 275 2.50 -28.51 3.04
C ASN A 275 2.40 -28.22 4.54
N ARG A 276 2.37 -29.29 5.34
CA ARG A 276 2.30 -29.25 6.81
C ARG A 276 3.68 -28.99 7.40
N ASN A 277 4.16 -27.76 7.33
CA ASN A 277 5.19 -27.26 8.23
C ASN A 277 4.58 -26.16 9.09
N GLY A 278 3.84 -26.58 10.13
CA GLY A 278 3.40 -25.67 11.18
C GLY A 278 4.62 -25.09 11.88
N ARG A 279 4.84 -23.78 11.74
CA ARG A 279 5.70 -23.06 12.68
C ARG A 279 4.89 -22.94 13.96
N ASN A 280 5.38 -23.54 15.04
CA ASN A 280 4.83 -23.28 16.37
C ASN A 280 5.12 -21.82 16.72
N LYS A 281 4.08 -21.05 17.08
CA LYS A 281 4.23 -19.76 17.74
C LYS A 281 4.93 -19.98 19.08
N ASN A 282 6.22 -19.64 19.16
CA ASN A 282 6.89 -19.38 20.43
C ASN A 282 7.04 -17.86 20.53
N GLY A 283 5.93 -17.15 20.74
CA GLY A 283 5.94 -15.70 20.92
C GLY A 283 6.48 -15.35 22.30
N TYR A 284 7.51 -14.50 22.34
CA TYR A 284 7.82 -13.69 23.51
C TYR A 284 6.85 -12.50 23.49
N PHE A 285 5.90 -12.45 24.41
CA PHE A 285 4.91 -11.37 24.46
C PHE A 285 5.36 -10.27 25.42
N ILE A 286 5.38 -9.04 24.92
CA ILE A 286 5.68 -7.85 25.71
C ILE A 286 4.44 -7.52 26.55
N GLN A 287 4.63 -7.21 27.83
CA GLN A 287 3.55 -6.74 28.69
C GLN A 287 3.11 -5.34 28.19
N PRO A 288 1.82 -5.12 27.85
CA PRO A 288 1.36 -3.81 27.42
C PRO A 288 1.50 -2.80 28.57
N ASP A 289 2.08 -1.64 28.29
CA ASP A 289 2.10 -0.52 29.23
C ASP A 289 0.71 0.12 29.26
N MET A 290 0.12 0.15 30.46
CA MET A 290 -1.24 0.68 30.64
C MET A 290 -1.25 2.21 30.73
N HIS A 291 -0.09 2.87 30.74
CA HIS A 291 0.04 4.34 30.77
C HIS A 291 -0.79 5.02 31.88
N GLY A 292 -0.93 4.34 33.02
CA GLY A 292 -1.70 4.81 34.18
C GLY A 292 -3.21 4.52 34.13
N LEU A 293 -3.71 3.89 33.07
CA LEU A 293 -5.09 3.38 33.00
C LEU A 293 -5.27 2.14 33.86
N THR A 294 -6.46 2.00 34.42
CA THR A 294 -6.84 0.89 35.30
C THR A 294 -8.21 0.34 34.94
N ILE A 295 -8.57 -0.83 35.49
CA ILE A 295 -9.89 -1.43 35.24
C ILE A 295 -11.05 -0.52 35.67
N ASP A 296 -10.82 0.40 36.62
CA ASP A 296 -11.81 1.38 37.08
C ASP A 296 -12.15 2.43 36.01
N ASP A 297 -11.33 2.54 34.95
CA ASP A 297 -11.61 3.38 33.80
C ASP A 297 -12.59 2.73 32.81
N MET A 298 -13.02 1.48 33.08
CA MET A 298 -13.99 0.72 32.31
C MET A 298 -15.29 0.48 33.09
N GLU A 299 -16.40 0.45 32.37
CA GLU A 299 -17.73 0.10 32.87
C GLU A 299 -18.22 -1.19 32.20
N VAL A 300 -18.45 -2.23 33.01
CA VAL A 300 -18.97 -3.52 32.53
C VAL A 300 -20.44 -3.67 32.91
N GLN A 301 -21.31 -3.78 31.91
CA GLN A 301 -22.75 -3.92 32.10
C GLN A 301 -23.20 -5.33 31.68
N LYS A 302 -23.88 -6.04 32.57
CA LYS A 302 -24.48 -7.34 32.23
C LYS A 302 -25.62 -7.15 31.23
N GLN A 303 -25.57 -7.93 30.16
CA GLN A 303 -26.60 -7.98 29.12
C GLN A 303 -27.21 -9.38 29.05
N HIS A 304 -28.25 -9.52 28.23
CA HIS A 304 -28.74 -10.85 27.89
C HIS A 304 -27.63 -11.65 27.18
N ARG A 305 -27.27 -12.81 27.76
CA ARG A 305 -26.24 -13.77 27.29
C ARG A 305 -24.79 -13.26 27.21
N GLY A 306 -24.49 -12.06 27.69
CA GLY A 306 -23.15 -11.49 27.58
C GLY A 306 -22.95 -10.24 28.43
N ILE A 307 -21.91 -9.50 28.12
CA ILE A 307 -21.59 -8.21 28.73
C ILE A 307 -21.38 -7.14 27.67
N THR A 308 -21.66 -5.88 28.03
CA THR A 308 -21.17 -4.72 27.30
C THR A 308 -20.03 -4.09 28.11
N ILE A 309 -18.90 -3.86 27.46
CA ILE A 309 -17.73 -3.18 28.02
C ILE A 309 -17.70 -1.77 27.43
N LYS A 310 -17.57 -0.75 28.28
CA LYS A 310 -17.54 0.65 27.88
C LYS A 310 -16.39 1.36 28.54
N ALA A 311 -15.76 2.32 27.86
CA ALA A 311 -14.93 3.31 28.54
C ALA A 311 -15.80 4.17 29.48
N SER A 312 -15.29 4.49 30.67
CA SER A 312 -15.98 5.40 31.60
C SER A 312 -16.18 6.80 30.99
N ASP A 313 -17.18 7.55 31.46
CA ASP A 313 -17.41 8.93 31.00
C ASP A 313 -16.17 9.82 31.15
N ARG A 314 -15.36 9.57 32.19
CA ARG A 314 -14.08 10.26 32.41
C ARG A 314 -13.10 9.95 31.29
N LEU A 315 -12.90 8.67 30.98
CA LEU A 315 -12.00 8.21 29.94
C LEU A 315 -12.47 8.68 28.55
N LYS A 316 -13.77 8.53 28.22
CA LYS A 316 -14.35 9.02 26.97
C LYS A 316 -14.12 10.53 26.78
N LYS A 317 -14.27 11.32 27.85
CA LYS A 317 -14.00 12.77 27.81
C LYS A 317 -12.53 13.08 27.57
N ASP A 318 -11.63 12.32 28.18
CA ASP A 318 -10.19 12.50 28.03
C ASP A 318 -9.72 12.13 26.60
N ILE A 319 -10.18 11.00 26.06
CA ILE A 319 -9.98 10.58 24.67
C ILE A 319 -10.45 11.69 23.71
N ARG A 320 -11.70 12.14 23.87
CA ARG A 320 -12.27 13.20 23.02
C ARG A 320 -11.52 14.52 23.12
N SER A 321 -10.99 14.87 24.30
CA SER A 321 -10.19 16.08 24.47
C SER A 321 -8.88 16.01 23.66
N LYS A 322 -8.21 14.87 23.66
CA LYS A 322 -7.00 14.64 22.87
C LYS A 322 -7.31 14.63 21.37
N LEU A 323 -8.41 13.99 20.97
CA LEU A 323 -8.88 13.97 19.58
C LEU A 323 -9.27 15.34 19.05
N ASN A 324 -10.02 16.13 19.82
CA ASN A 324 -10.40 17.49 19.43
C ASN A 324 -9.18 18.41 19.30
N HIS A 325 -8.14 18.22 20.12
CA HIS A 325 -6.89 18.95 19.95
C HIS A 325 -6.20 18.60 18.63
N ARG A 326 -6.17 17.30 18.27
CA ARG A 326 -5.66 16.79 16.99
C ARG A 326 -6.48 17.33 15.80
N GLN A 327 -7.81 17.22 15.84
CA GLN A 327 -8.69 17.74 14.78
C GLN A 327 -8.58 19.27 14.62
N SER A 328 -8.45 20.02 15.72
CA SER A 328 -8.28 21.48 15.66
C SER A 328 -6.94 21.88 15.03
N ALA A 329 -5.85 21.16 15.35
CA ALA A 329 -4.54 21.37 14.72
C ALA A 329 -4.57 21.07 13.22
N ILE A 330 -5.21 19.96 12.82
CA ILE A 330 -5.43 19.60 11.40
C ILE A 330 -6.29 20.66 10.70
N GLN A 331 -7.39 21.13 11.31
CA GLN A 331 -8.25 22.16 10.74
C GLN A 331 -7.56 23.54 10.64
N GLU A 332 -6.65 23.87 11.56
CA GLU A 332 -5.87 25.11 11.53
C GLU A 332 -4.76 25.03 10.45
N SER A 333 -4.09 23.89 10.31
CA SER A 333 -3.22 23.56 9.17
C SER A 333 -3.97 23.66 7.85
N ARG A 334 -5.24 23.22 7.79
CA ARG A 334 -6.15 23.38 6.64
C ARG A 334 -6.56 24.83 6.37
N LYS A 335 -6.82 25.66 7.39
CA LYS A 335 -7.23 27.07 7.24
C LYS A 335 -6.09 28.00 6.79
N ASN A 336 -4.84 27.65 7.10
CA ASN A 336 -3.66 28.32 6.57
C ASN A 336 -3.30 27.86 5.14
N LYS A 337 -4.08 26.96 4.51
CA LYS A 337 -3.93 26.59 3.11
C LYS A 337 -4.59 27.68 2.25
N ASP A 338 -3.77 28.33 1.44
CA ASP A 338 -4.21 29.33 0.47
C ASP A 338 -5.14 28.66 -0.56
N HIS A 339 -6.44 28.66 -0.31
CA HIS A 339 -7.49 28.20 -1.23
C HIS A 339 -7.69 29.14 -2.44
N ASN A 340 -6.70 29.98 -2.73
CA ASN A 340 -6.78 31.07 -3.70
C ASN A 340 -5.78 30.95 -4.87
N ASP A 341 -5.25 29.76 -5.19
CA ASP A 341 -4.60 29.57 -6.51
C ASP A 341 -5.65 29.10 -7.54
N PRO A 342 -6.17 29.99 -8.40
CA PRO A 342 -7.20 29.68 -9.40
C PRO A 342 -6.67 28.82 -10.56
N ARG A 343 -5.62 28.02 -10.36
CA ARG A 343 -4.95 27.18 -11.36
C ARG A 343 -4.74 25.72 -10.91
N THR A 344 -5.50 25.26 -9.90
CA THR A 344 -5.34 23.91 -9.32
C THR A 344 -6.64 23.14 -9.16
N GLY A 345 -6.82 22.03 -9.88
CA GLY A 345 -7.99 21.16 -9.75
C GLY A 345 -7.70 19.79 -9.14
N ILE A 346 -8.74 19.12 -8.65
CA ILE A 346 -8.68 17.83 -7.95
C ILE A 346 -9.66 16.85 -8.61
N TYR A 347 -9.18 15.67 -9.01
CA TYR A 347 -10.01 14.52 -9.38
C TYR A 347 -10.16 13.60 -8.17
N ALA A 348 -11.34 13.02 -7.98
CA ALA A 348 -11.62 12.11 -6.86
C ALA A 348 -12.58 10.99 -7.28
N VAL A 349 -12.73 9.98 -6.42
CA VAL A 349 -13.65 8.85 -6.58
C VAL A 349 -14.51 8.66 -5.32
N ASN A 350 -15.60 7.91 -5.43
CA ASN A 350 -16.50 7.58 -4.32
C ASN A 350 -16.05 6.36 -3.51
N SER A 351 -15.24 5.48 -4.11
CA SER A 351 -14.73 4.30 -3.40
C SER A 351 -13.66 4.72 -2.40
N SER A 352 -13.92 4.51 -1.12
CA SER A 352 -12.88 4.57 -0.07
C SER A 352 -11.74 3.61 -0.40
N TYR A 353 -10.52 3.97 0.03
CA TYR A 353 -9.29 3.18 -0.18
C TYR A 353 -9.00 2.83 -1.66
N ALA A 354 -9.54 3.60 -2.63
CA ALA A 354 -9.38 3.31 -4.05
C ALA A 354 -7.95 3.47 -4.58
N LYS A 355 -7.11 4.25 -3.89
CA LYS A 355 -5.75 4.60 -4.30
C LYS A 355 -5.68 5.24 -5.68
N LEU A 356 -6.60 6.17 -5.94
CA LEU A 356 -6.62 6.93 -7.19
C LEU A 356 -5.28 7.68 -7.36
N GLY A 357 -4.61 7.48 -8.49
CA GLY A 357 -3.30 8.07 -8.76
C GLY A 357 -2.12 7.21 -8.32
N TRP A 358 -2.36 5.95 -7.89
CA TRP A 358 -1.28 4.99 -7.62
C TRP A 358 -0.35 4.81 -8.83
N SER A 359 -0.91 4.89 -10.03
CA SER A 359 -0.17 4.95 -11.27
C SER A 359 -0.75 6.07 -12.14
N LEU A 360 0.12 6.75 -12.88
CA LEU A 360 -0.23 7.83 -13.79
C LEU A 360 0.57 7.65 -15.07
N GLU A 361 -0.08 7.80 -16.23
CA GLU A 361 0.58 7.90 -17.53
C GLU A 361 -0.13 8.92 -18.42
N THR A 362 0.58 9.37 -19.46
CA THR A 362 0.05 10.31 -20.45
C THR A 362 0.38 9.85 -21.86
N GLY A 363 -0.55 10.06 -22.79
CA GLY A 363 -0.34 9.85 -24.23
C GLY A 363 -1.63 9.88 -25.02
N ASP A 364 -1.53 10.15 -26.32
CA ASP A 364 -2.66 10.17 -27.28
C ASP A 364 -3.15 8.74 -27.61
N VAL A 365 -4.04 8.21 -26.77
CA VAL A 365 -4.52 6.81 -26.86
C VAL A 365 -5.77 6.67 -27.75
N ASP A 366 -6.31 7.80 -28.22
CA ASP A 366 -7.40 7.83 -29.20
C ASP A 366 -6.95 8.32 -30.58
N GLY A 367 -5.74 8.84 -30.74
CA GLY A 367 -5.16 9.27 -32.00
C GLY A 367 -5.81 10.55 -32.55
N ASP A 368 -6.29 11.43 -31.66
CA ASP A 368 -6.87 12.74 -31.99
C ASP A 368 -5.82 13.88 -32.04
N GLY A 369 -4.58 13.58 -31.63
CA GLY A 369 -3.45 14.50 -31.63
C GLY A 369 -3.24 15.25 -30.31
N PHE A 370 -3.94 14.86 -29.24
CA PHE A 370 -3.78 15.42 -27.89
C PHE A 370 -3.44 14.31 -26.89
N ASP A 371 -2.55 14.61 -25.95
CA ASP A 371 -2.23 13.66 -24.88
C ASP A 371 -3.44 13.50 -23.95
N ASP A 372 -3.77 12.25 -23.63
CA ASP A 372 -4.75 11.86 -22.63
C ASP A 372 -4.08 11.55 -21.30
N LEU A 373 -4.83 11.61 -20.19
CA LEU A 373 -4.36 11.23 -18.87
C LEU A 373 -4.95 9.90 -18.43
N LEU A 374 -4.09 8.95 -18.07
CA LEU A 374 -4.46 7.67 -17.51
C LEU A 374 -4.19 7.66 -16.00
N ILE A 375 -5.17 7.23 -15.21
CA ILE A 375 -5.10 7.23 -13.75
C ILE A 375 -5.49 5.84 -13.22
N GLY A 376 -4.55 5.13 -12.62
CA GLY A 376 -4.82 3.86 -11.94
C GLY A 376 -5.36 4.05 -10.53
N ALA A 377 -6.29 3.16 -10.16
CA ALA A 377 -6.91 3.07 -8.84
C ALA A 377 -6.99 1.59 -8.42
N PRO A 378 -5.87 0.94 -8.08
CA PRO A 378 -5.82 -0.50 -7.82
C PRO A 378 -6.61 -0.93 -6.57
N GLY A 379 -6.86 -0.02 -5.62
CA GLY A 379 -7.68 -0.28 -4.45
C GLY A 379 -9.19 -0.15 -4.71
N TYR A 380 -9.59 0.29 -5.91
CA TYR A 380 -10.99 0.55 -6.24
C TYR A 380 -11.85 -0.70 -5.98
N SER A 381 -12.92 -0.50 -5.23
CA SER A 381 -13.77 -1.58 -4.73
C SER A 381 -15.23 -1.28 -5.02
N VAL A 382 -15.98 -2.33 -5.35
CA VAL A 382 -17.44 -2.30 -5.40
C VAL A 382 -18.01 -3.35 -4.48
N GLN A 383 -19.31 -3.26 -4.23
CA GLN A 383 -20.01 -4.20 -3.37
C GLN A 383 -19.82 -5.65 -3.86
N GLY A 384 -19.17 -6.49 -3.04
CA GLY A 384 -18.86 -7.89 -3.37
C GLY A 384 -17.60 -8.14 -4.18
N SER A 385 -16.86 -7.09 -4.52
CA SER A 385 -15.61 -7.14 -5.26
C SER A 385 -14.64 -6.10 -4.71
N VAL A 386 -13.84 -6.52 -3.72
CA VAL A 386 -12.84 -5.65 -3.10
C VAL A 386 -11.57 -5.63 -3.94
N GLN A 387 -10.96 -4.45 -4.07
CA GLN A 387 -9.70 -4.22 -4.79
C GLN A 387 -9.66 -4.87 -6.17
N GLU A 388 -10.78 -4.83 -6.90
CA GLU A 388 -10.79 -5.23 -8.32
C GLU A 388 -9.91 -4.29 -9.15
N GLY A 389 -9.80 -3.04 -8.70
CA GLY A 389 -9.02 -2.01 -9.36
C GLY A 389 -9.73 -1.44 -10.58
N ARG A 390 -9.26 -0.27 -11.03
CA ARG A 390 -9.80 0.45 -12.18
C ARG A 390 -8.74 1.37 -12.76
N VAL A 391 -8.86 1.69 -14.04
CA VAL A 391 -8.13 2.80 -14.66
C VAL A 391 -9.12 3.76 -15.31
N TYR A 392 -8.89 5.05 -15.11
CA TYR A 392 -9.63 6.15 -15.72
C TYR A 392 -8.79 6.76 -16.83
N ILE A 393 -9.41 7.07 -17.96
CA ILE A 393 -8.81 7.79 -19.08
C ILE A 393 -9.56 9.11 -19.20
N ILE A 394 -8.85 10.22 -19.07
CA ILE A 394 -9.39 11.57 -19.24
C ILE A 394 -8.82 12.12 -20.55
N TYR A 395 -9.69 12.35 -21.52
CA TYR A 395 -9.28 12.70 -22.87
C TYR A 395 -8.90 14.18 -23.01
N GLY A 396 -7.78 14.41 -23.70
CA GLY A 396 -7.39 15.73 -24.20
C GLY A 396 -8.37 16.27 -25.25
N ASN A 397 -8.28 17.57 -25.55
CA ASN A 397 -9.01 18.19 -26.67
C ASN A 397 -8.36 19.51 -27.15
N ASP A 398 -8.83 20.01 -28.30
CA ASP A 398 -8.34 21.23 -28.99
C ASP A 398 -8.85 22.56 -28.42
N SER A 399 -9.71 22.56 -27.39
CA SER A 399 -10.07 23.83 -26.74
C SER A 399 -8.90 24.30 -25.89
N ASP A 400 -8.49 25.56 -26.04
CA ASP A 400 -7.47 26.27 -25.24
C ASP A 400 -7.75 26.31 -23.71
N SER A 401 -8.71 25.50 -23.22
CA SER A 401 -9.17 25.28 -21.85
C SER A 401 -9.52 23.80 -21.71
N GLY A 402 -8.51 22.93 -21.89
CA GLY A 402 -8.65 21.49 -22.08
C GLY A 402 -9.61 20.82 -21.09
N GLY A 403 -10.05 19.59 -21.38
CA GLY A 403 -10.95 18.78 -20.53
C GLY A 403 -10.53 18.59 -19.05
N PHE A 404 -9.47 19.27 -18.62
CA PHE A 404 -8.87 19.31 -17.30
C PHE A 404 -9.20 20.56 -16.48
N ASP A 405 -9.88 21.58 -17.02
CA ASP A 405 -10.20 22.86 -16.35
C ASP A 405 -11.29 22.81 -15.25
N TYR A 406 -11.57 21.61 -14.74
CA TYR A 406 -12.71 21.35 -13.88
C TYR A 406 -12.26 21.06 -12.44
N TYR A 407 -12.76 21.86 -11.51
CA TYR A 407 -12.42 21.75 -10.10
C TYR A 407 -13.30 20.72 -9.39
N GLY A 408 -12.69 19.71 -8.79
CA GLY A 408 -13.38 18.82 -7.88
C GLY A 408 -14.26 17.79 -8.57
N ILE A 409 -13.76 17.19 -9.65
CA ILE A 409 -14.52 16.21 -10.39
C ILE A 409 -14.53 14.89 -9.64
N ASN A 410 -15.71 14.29 -9.59
CA ASN A 410 -15.86 12.90 -9.21
C ASN A 410 -15.91 12.02 -10.46
N LEU A 411 -14.91 11.16 -10.63
CA LEU A 411 -14.76 10.30 -11.80
C LEU A 411 -15.77 9.14 -11.84
N ASP A 412 -16.41 8.80 -10.71
CA ASP A 412 -17.43 7.74 -10.64
C ASP A 412 -18.84 8.21 -11.06
N VAL A 413 -19.05 9.52 -11.21
CA VAL A 413 -20.37 10.05 -11.52
C VAL A 413 -20.61 9.93 -13.02
N ASN A 414 -21.17 8.78 -13.43
CA ASN A 414 -21.72 8.56 -14.76
C ASN A 414 -23.10 9.25 -14.88
N SER A 415 -23.10 10.58 -14.92
CA SER A 415 -24.31 11.37 -15.17
C SER A 415 -24.03 12.37 -16.28
N ARG A 416 -25.03 12.66 -17.13
CA ARG A 416 -24.94 13.74 -18.13
C ARG A 416 -24.72 15.14 -17.52
N PHE A 417 -24.78 15.25 -16.20
CA PHE A 417 -24.50 16.48 -15.45
C PHE A 417 -23.04 16.54 -14.95
N ASN A 418 -22.25 15.47 -15.10
CA ASN A 418 -20.81 15.53 -14.91
C ASN A 418 -20.21 16.24 -16.13
N PRO A 419 -19.54 17.40 -15.95
CA PRO A 419 -19.13 18.23 -17.07
C PRO A 419 -18.07 17.59 -17.96
N ILE A 420 -17.39 16.52 -17.50
CA ILE A 420 -16.44 15.75 -18.30
C ILE A 420 -16.92 14.34 -18.65
N HIS A 421 -18.22 14.05 -18.52
CA HIS A 421 -18.80 12.74 -18.85
C HIS A 421 -18.40 12.25 -20.25
N ASP A 422 -18.41 13.14 -21.25
CA ASP A 422 -18.06 12.80 -22.64
C ASP A 422 -16.53 12.76 -22.89
N HIS A 423 -15.74 13.06 -21.86
CA HIS A 423 -14.28 13.11 -21.86
C HIS A 423 -13.64 12.12 -20.88
N ILE A 424 -14.41 11.20 -20.27
CA ILE A 424 -13.85 10.12 -19.45
C ILE A 424 -14.28 8.75 -20.00
N THR A 425 -13.32 7.82 -20.07
CA THR A 425 -13.60 6.39 -20.17
C THR A 425 -13.00 5.64 -18.98
N THR A 426 -13.67 4.59 -18.53
CA THR A 426 -13.15 3.66 -17.52
C THR A 426 -12.83 2.32 -18.16
N ILE A 427 -11.67 1.76 -17.84
CA ILE A 427 -11.28 0.40 -18.25
C ILE A 427 -11.15 -0.51 -17.03
N HIS A 428 -11.44 -1.79 -17.23
CA HIS A 428 -11.56 -2.79 -16.16
C HIS A 428 -10.81 -4.08 -16.53
N GLY A 429 -10.08 -4.65 -15.58
CA GLY A 429 -9.25 -5.84 -15.83
C GLY A 429 -9.99 -7.16 -16.09
N TYR A 430 -9.23 -8.13 -16.58
CA TYR A 430 -9.66 -9.51 -16.84
C TYR A 430 -9.87 -10.29 -15.53
N HIS A 431 -11.10 -10.74 -15.26
CA HIS A 431 -11.56 -11.50 -14.06
C HIS A 431 -11.24 -10.85 -12.71
N ASN A 432 -12.26 -10.20 -12.16
CA ASN A 432 -12.14 -9.05 -11.26
C ASN A 432 -12.60 -9.39 -9.84
N LYS A 433 -11.70 -9.96 -9.03
CA LYS A 433 -11.74 -9.86 -7.56
C LYS A 433 -10.31 -9.76 -7.04
N GLN A 434 -10.00 -8.69 -6.31
CA GLN A 434 -8.71 -8.51 -5.60
C GLN A 434 -7.46 -8.53 -6.49
N SER A 435 -7.62 -8.38 -7.81
CA SER A 435 -6.51 -8.40 -8.77
C SER A 435 -5.64 -7.14 -8.70
N ARG A 436 -6.15 -6.06 -8.11
CA ARG A 436 -5.51 -4.74 -8.04
C ARG A 436 -5.18 -4.18 -9.44
N PHE A 437 -6.16 -4.23 -10.35
CA PHE A 437 -6.00 -3.72 -11.71
C PHE A 437 -5.68 -2.22 -11.70
N GLY A 438 -4.66 -1.80 -12.45
CA GLY A 438 -4.17 -0.43 -12.45
C GLY A 438 -2.98 -0.18 -11.52
N SER A 439 -2.35 -1.22 -10.97
CA SER A 439 -1.12 -1.05 -10.18
C SER A 439 0.08 -0.59 -11.02
N GLY A 440 0.21 -1.10 -12.24
CA GLY A 440 1.20 -0.67 -13.22
C GLY A 440 0.52 -0.17 -14.49
N LEU A 441 1.08 0.87 -15.11
CA LEU A 441 0.62 1.46 -16.37
C LEU A 441 1.80 1.72 -17.30
N ALA A 442 1.61 1.48 -18.59
CA ALA A 442 2.50 1.95 -19.66
C ALA A 442 1.67 2.27 -20.91
N VAL A 443 2.12 3.27 -21.67
CA VAL A 443 1.48 3.72 -22.92
C VAL A 443 2.51 3.65 -24.04
N LEU A 444 2.20 2.89 -25.09
CA LEU A 444 3.09 2.65 -26.23
C LEU A 444 2.30 2.09 -27.43
N ASP A 445 2.80 2.27 -28.64
CA ASP A 445 2.23 1.64 -29.85
C ASP A 445 2.80 0.21 -29.99
N ILE A 446 2.19 -0.78 -29.32
CA ILE A 446 2.71 -2.17 -29.32
C ILE A 446 2.47 -2.83 -30.68
N ASN A 447 1.41 -2.45 -31.39
CA ASN A 447 1.01 -3.08 -32.65
C ASN A 447 1.53 -2.33 -33.91
N LEU A 448 2.20 -1.20 -33.72
CA LEU A 448 2.76 -0.34 -34.77
C LEU A 448 1.72 0.18 -35.78
N ASP A 449 0.51 0.50 -35.31
CA ASP A 449 -0.58 1.07 -36.11
C ASP A 449 -0.63 2.61 -36.09
N GLY A 450 0.18 3.24 -35.23
CA GLY A 450 0.30 4.68 -35.09
C GLY A 450 -0.67 5.32 -34.08
N ILE A 451 -1.41 4.52 -33.32
CA ILE A 451 -2.20 4.96 -32.14
C ILE A 451 -1.57 4.32 -30.90
N LEU A 452 -1.44 5.06 -29.80
CA LEU A 452 -0.85 4.50 -28.59
C LEU A 452 -1.82 3.53 -27.90
N ASP A 453 -1.29 2.38 -27.49
CA ASP A 453 -1.96 1.32 -26.77
C ASP A 453 -1.72 1.44 -25.25
N ILE A 454 -2.54 0.75 -24.46
CA ILE A 454 -2.55 0.85 -23.00
C ILE A 454 -2.22 -0.52 -22.40
N ALA A 455 -1.10 -0.64 -21.69
CA ALA A 455 -0.77 -1.82 -20.89
C ALA A 455 -1.07 -1.57 -19.41
N VAL A 456 -1.84 -2.47 -18.79
CA VAL A 456 -2.29 -2.35 -17.39
C VAL A 456 -1.96 -3.60 -16.60
N GLY A 457 -1.27 -3.43 -15.47
CA GLY A 457 -0.89 -4.50 -14.56
C GLY A 457 -1.93 -4.81 -13.49
N SER A 458 -2.05 -6.08 -13.12
CA SER A 458 -2.82 -6.57 -11.96
C SER A 458 -1.99 -7.59 -11.17
N PRO A 459 -1.04 -7.13 -10.33
CA PRO A 459 -0.02 -7.98 -9.71
C PRO A 459 -0.59 -8.99 -8.72
N ALA A 460 -1.76 -8.70 -8.13
CA ALA A 460 -2.41 -9.59 -7.18
C ALA A 460 -3.31 -10.63 -7.84
N TYR A 461 -3.29 -10.78 -9.17
CA TYR A 461 -4.12 -11.77 -9.86
C TYR A 461 -3.65 -13.22 -9.62
N TRP A 462 -4.61 -14.17 -9.61
CA TRP A 462 -4.39 -15.62 -9.58
C TRP A 462 -5.42 -16.36 -10.44
N ILE A 463 -5.07 -17.55 -10.93
CA ILE A 463 -5.91 -18.39 -11.81
C ILE A 463 -6.36 -19.67 -11.10
N ASP A 464 -5.38 -20.43 -10.59
CA ASP A 464 -5.59 -21.84 -10.24
C ASP A 464 -5.81 -22.02 -8.74
N SER A 465 -5.08 -21.26 -7.92
CA SER A 465 -5.18 -21.32 -6.46
C SER A 465 -5.17 -19.94 -5.81
N PRO A 466 -5.93 -19.74 -4.71
CA PRO A 466 -5.63 -18.68 -3.74
C PRO A 466 -4.13 -18.59 -3.41
N LEU A 467 -3.64 -17.37 -3.15
CA LEU A 467 -2.30 -17.08 -2.64
C LEU A 467 -1.14 -17.29 -3.62
N GLU A 468 -1.42 -17.47 -4.92
CA GLU A 468 -0.34 -17.62 -5.90
C GLU A 468 0.27 -16.30 -6.36
N TYR A 469 -0.47 -15.18 -6.34
CA TYR A 469 -0.04 -13.84 -6.78
C TYR A 469 0.81 -13.87 -8.07
N LYS A 470 0.33 -14.62 -9.07
CA LYS A 470 0.98 -14.75 -10.39
C LYS A 470 1.03 -13.40 -11.11
N GLY A 471 -0.03 -12.61 -10.94
CA GLY A 471 -0.22 -11.35 -11.64
C GLY A 471 -0.59 -11.54 -13.12
N LEU A 472 -1.02 -10.45 -13.75
CA LEU A 472 -1.30 -10.39 -15.18
C LEU A 472 -1.05 -8.98 -15.74
N ILE A 473 -0.84 -8.89 -17.05
CA ILE A 473 -0.90 -7.62 -17.79
C ILE A 473 -2.02 -7.73 -18.83
N SER A 474 -2.93 -6.77 -18.84
CA SER A 474 -3.96 -6.60 -19.87
C SER A 474 -3.54 -5.45 -20.78
N ILE A 475 -3.54 -5.67 -22.10
CA ILE A 475 -3.25 -4.65 -23.09
C ILE A 475 -4.53 -4.36 -23.88
N TYR A 476 -4.84 -3.08 -24.01
CA TYR A 476 -5.94 -2.55 -24.81
C TYR A 476 -5.35 -1.75 -25.96
N LEU A 477 -5.78 -2.06 -27.18
CA LEU A 477 -5.31 -1.34 -28.35
C LEU A 477 -5.96 0.04 -28.43
N GLY A 478 -5.17 1.05 -28.81
CA GLY A 478 -5.62 2.42 -29.00
C GLY A 478 -6.76 2.52 -30.01
N THR A 479 -7.71 3.43 -29.77
CA THR A 479 -8.88 3.55 -30.66
C THR A 479 -9.53 4.92 -30.64
N LYS A 480 -9.74 5.46 -31.84
CA LYS A 480 -10.52 6.71 -32.10
C LYS A 480 -11.94 6.66 -31.58
N THR A 481 -12.48 5.47 -31.31
CA THR A 481 -13.85 5.33 -30.79
C THR A 481 -13.94 5.52 -29.27
N ARG A 482 -12.80 5.58 -28.57
CA ARG A 482 -12.72 5.69 -27.09
C ARG A 482 -13.43 4.54 -26.35
N LYS A 483 -13.53 3.37 -26.98
CA LYS A 483 -14.23 2.19 -26.46
C LYS A 483 -13.27 1.03 -26.23
N TYR A 484 -13.12 0.64 -24.97
CA TYR A 484 -12.30 -0.50 -24.55
C TYR A 484 -13.20 -1.52 -23.85
N GLU A 485 -13.98 -2.27 -24.63
CA GLU A 485 -14.98 -3.21 -24.09
C GLU A 485 -14.37 -4.58 -23.71
N GLU A 486 -13.30 -5.00 -24.38
CA GLU A 486 -12.61 -6.27 -24.14
C GLU A 486 -11.08 -6.05 -24.10
N VAL A 487 -10.37 -7.00 -23.49
CA VAL A 487 -8.91 -7.00 -23.46
C VAL A 487 -8.38 -7.61 -24.74
N ASP A 488 -7.52 -6.88 -25.45
CA ASP A 488 -6.95 -7.33 -26.72
C ASP A 488 -5.83 -8.35 -26.53
N ILE A 489 -4.92 -8.14 -25.57
CA ILE A 489 -3.80 -9.07 -25.33
C ILE A 489 -3.65 -9.26 -23.82
N VAL A 490 -3.42 -10.51 -23.40
CA VAL A 490 -3.17 -10.84 -21.99
C VAL A 490 -1.79 -11.47 -21.85
N ILE A 491 -0.98 -10.99 -20.92
CA ILE A 491 0.27 -11.63 -20.52
C ILE A 491 0.07 -12.28 -19.15
N THR A 492 0.39 -13.57 -19.05
CA THR A 492 0.24 -14.36 -17.82
C THR A 492 1.57 -14.97 -17.39
N CYS A 493 1.76 -15.15 -16.09
CA CYS A 493 2.94 -15.81 -15.53
C CYS A 493 2.57 -17.12 -14.83
N GLN A 494 3.41 -18.15 -14.99
CA GLN A 494 3.20 -19.45 -14.33
C GLN A 494 3.85 -19.52 -12.94
N SER A 495 4.89 -18.73 -12.70
CA SER A 495 5.61 -18.75 -11.42
C SER A 495 4.74 -18.22 -10.27
N GLN A 496 4.80 -18.90 -9.14
CA GLN A 496 4.18 -18.44 -7.89
C GLN A 496 4.92 -17.16 -7.43
N TYR A 497 4.15 -16.15 -7.03
CA TYR A 497 4.62 -14.83 -6.62
C TYR A 497 5.28 -14.01 -7.73
N CYS A 498 5.03 -14.34 -9.00
CA CYS A 498 5.56 -13.59 -10.12
C CYS A 498 5.17 -12.10 -10.07
N ASN A 499 4.01 -11.75 -9.50
CA ASN A 499 3.53 -10.37 -9.33
C ASN A 499 3.58 -9.59 -10.65
N LEU A 500 3.28 -10.27 -11.78
CA LEU A 500 3.35 -9.68 -13.10
C LEU A 500 2.42 -8.46 -13.19
N GLY A 501 2.94 -7.35 -13.71
CA GLY A 501 2.23 -6.07 -13.77
C GLY A 501 2.44 -5.16 -12.55
N TYR A 502 3.41 -5.45 -11.68
CA TYR A 502 3.78 -4.57 -10.57
C TYR A 502 4.33 -3.21 -11.05
N ASN A 503 5.31 -3.22 -11.96
CA ASN A 503 5.87 -2.02 -12.57
C ASN A 503 5.97 -2.22 -14.08
N LEU A 504 5.50 -1.23 -14.85
CA LEU A 504 5.53 -1.20 -16.31
C LEU A 504 6.21 0.09 -16.76
N GLU A 505 6.90 0.01 -17.89
CA GLU A 505 7.60 1.14 -18.53
C GLU A 505 7.59 0.92 -20.04
N SER A 506 7.67 2.01 -20.81
CA SER A 506 7.79 1.96 -22.27
C SER A 506 9.18 2.42 -22.71
N GLY A 507 9.79 1.69 -23.64
CA GLY A 507 10.91 2.23 -24.40
C GLY A 507 11.60 1.22 -25.29
N ASP A 508 12.21 1.74 -26.35
CA ASP A 508 12.88 0.96 -27.40
C ASP A 508 14.08 0.18 -26.84
N ILE A 509 13.92 -1.09 -26.46
CA ILE A 509 14.96 -1.90 -25.81
C ILE A 509 15.82 -2.65 -26.83
N ASP A 510 15.31 -2.87 -28.05
CA ASP A 510 16.02 -3.59 -29.10
C ASP A 510 16.72 -2.67 -30.13
N GLY A 511 16.42 -1.38 -30.10
CA GLY A 511 17.01 -0.32 -30.91
C GLY A 511 16.40 -0.18 -32.30
N ASP A 512 15.19 -0.70 -32.53
CA ASP A 512 14.51 -0.64 -33.82
C ASP A 512 13.78 0.69 -34.09
N GLY A 513 13.71 1.57 -33.08
CA GLY A 513 13.09 2.88 -33.14
C GLY A 513 11.63 2.91 -32.69
N HIS A 514 11.10 1.80 -32.18
CA HIS A 514 9.77 1.70 -31.59
C HIS A 514 9.87 1.35 -30.11
N ASP A 515 9.01 1.95 -29.28
CA ASP A 515 9.03 1.65 -27.85
C ASP A 515 8.48 0.26 -27.57
N ASP A 516 9.13 -0.48 -26.67
CA ASP A 516 8.73 -1.82 -26.23
C ASP A 516 8.14 -1.79 -24.82
N LEU A 517 7.33 -2.81 -24.49
CA LEU A 517 6.75 -2.93 -23.15
C LEU A 517 7.76 -3.59 -22.21
N ILE A 518 8.30 -2.82 -21.27
CA ILE A 518 9.24 -3.28 -20.24
C ILE A 518 8.49 -3.54 -18.93
N MET A 519 8.87 -4.62 -18.25
CA MET A 519 8.18 -5.14 -17.06
C MET A 519 9.19 -5.36 -15.94
N GLY A 520 8.96 -4.70 -14.80
CA GLY A 520 9.68 -4.92 -13.54
C GLY A 520 8.94 -5.90 -12.63
N LEU A 521 9.60 -6.96 -12.20
CA LEU A 521 9.03 -8.03 -11.36
C LEU A 521 9.88 -8.20 -10.09
N PRO A 522 9.82 -7.29 -9.10
CA PRO A 522 10.71 -7.32 -7.93
C PRO A 522 10.51 -8.54 -7.02
N PHE A 523 9.31 -9.11 -6.99
CA PHE A 523 8.99 -10.26 -6.16
C PHE A 523 9.18 -11.60 -6.87
N TYR A 524 9.60 -11.59 -8.14
CA TYR A 524 9.85 -12.81 -8.89
C TYR A 524 10.88 -13.68 -8.16
N THR A 525 10.53 -14.95 -8.00
CA THR A 525 11.38 -15.97 -7.39
C THR A 525 11.84 -16.95 -8.47
N ASP A 526 13.15 -17.12 -8.57
CA ASP A 526 13.79 -18.21 -9.31
C ASP A 526 14.51 -19.15 -8.32
N GLU A 527 15.84 -19.07 -8.22
CA GLU A 527 16.64 -19.79 -7.21
C GLU A 527 16.54 -19.14 -5.80
N TYR A 528 16.31 -17.83 -5.74
CA TYR A 528 16.25 -17.06 -4.49
C TYR A 528 14.91 -16.34 -4.36
N ASN A 529 14.35 -16.34 -3.15
CA ASN A 529 13.09 -15.64 -2.86
C ASN A 529 13.22 -14.14 -3.15
N GLN A 530 12.32 -13.60 -3.97
CA GLN A 530 12.23 -12.15 -4.27
C GLN A 530 13.55 -11.54 -4.73
N SER A 531 14.35 -12.27 -5.51
CA SER A 531 15.53 -11.71 -6.15
C SER A 531 15.16 -10.63 -7.17
N GLY A 532 14.01 -10.82 -7.83
CA GLY A 532 13.49 -9.92 -8.83
C GLY A 532 14.07 -10.16 -10.23
N LEU A 533 13.42 -9.57 -11.23
CA LEU A 533 13.71 -9.75 -12.66
C LEU A 533 13.14 -8.58 -13.49
N VAL A 534 13.73 -8.32 -14.66
CA VAL A 534 13.15 -7.41 -15.67
C VAL A 534 12.96 -8.17 -16.99
N ALA A 535 11.85 -7.92 -17.68
CA ALA A 535 11.53 -8.52 -18.98
C ALA A 535 10.99 -7.47 -19.96
N ALA A 536 10.92 -7.82 -21.24
CA ALA A 536 10.34 -6.95 -22.25
C ALA A 536 9.58 -7.75 -23.32
N MET A 537 8.49 -7.16 -23.81
CA MET A 537 7.75 -7.60 -24.99
C MET A 537 7.96 -6.58 -26.10
N MET A 538 8.48 -7.04 -27.24
CA MET A 538 8.80 -6.17 -28.36
C MET A 538 7.55 -5.77 -29.13
N SER A 539 7.53 -4.54 -29.61
CA SER A 539 6.48 -4.01 -30.47
C SER A 539 6.57 -4.59 -31.88
N SER A 540 5.42 -4.89 -32.48
CA SER A 540 5.37 -5.48 -33.82
C SER A 540 4.00 -5.39 -34.47
N LYS A 541 3.99 -5.24 -35.80
CA LYS A 541 2.77 -5.36 -36.62
C LYS A 541 2.08 -6.71 -36.53
N ASP A 542 2.82 -7.74 -36.13
CA ASP A 542 2.33 -9.11 -36.02
C ASP A 542 2.03 -9.52 -34.56
N VAL A 543 1.88 -8.55 -33.65
CA VAL A 543 1.50 -8.82 -32.25
C VAL A 543 0.19 -9.64 -32.21
N PRO A 544 0.13 -10.72 -31.39
CA PRO A 544 -1.00 -11.65 -31.42
C PRO A 544 -2.23 -11.09 -30.69
N VAL A 545 -3.05 -10.31 -31.40
CA VAL A 545 -4.33 -9.78 -30.90
C VAL A 545 -5.32 -10.90 -30.57
N HIS A 546 -6.10 -10.70 -29.51
CA HIS A 546 -7.04 -11.65 -28.88
C HIS A 546 -6.37 -12.96 -28.44
N LYS A 547 -5.13 -12.90 -27.95
CA LYS A 547 -4.40 -14.07 -27.44
C LYS A 547 -3.79 -13.82 -26.06
N THR A 548 -3.58 -14.93 -25.37
CA THR A 548 -2.78 -14.99 -24.15
C THR A 548 -1.34 -15.34 -24.49
N ILE A 549 -0.40 -14.56 -23.97
CA ILE A 549 1.04 -14.76 -24.07
C ILE A 549 1.54 -15.23 -22.70
N ALA A 550 2.20 -16.39 -22.68
CA ALA A 550 2.91 -16.81 -21.48
C ALA A 550 4.20 -15.98 -21.35
N PHE A 551 4.40 -15.38 -20.18
CA PHE A 551 5.59 -14.60 -19.81
C PHE A 551 6.89 -15.35 -20.12
N GLU A 552 6.90 -16.66 -19.90
CA GLU A 552 8.05 -17.54 -20.11
C GLU A 552 8.48 -17.63 -21.59
N ASN A 553 7.59 -17.26 -22.52
CA ASN A 553 7.86 -17.22 -23.96
C ASN A 553 8.45 -15.88 -24.43
N LEU A 554 8.55 -14.88 -23.55
CA LEU A 554 9.19 -13.60 -23.88
C LEU A 554 10.69 -13.82 -24.14
N LYS A 555 11.17 -13.23 -25.23
CA LYS A 555 12.54 -13.47 -25.72
C LYS A 555 13.60 -12.69 -24.93
N TRP A 556 13.22 -11.55 -24.38
CA TRP A 556 14.14 -10.66 -23.69
C TRP A 556 13.83 -10.65 -22.19
N ARG A 557 14.83 -11.02 -21.40
CA ARG A 557 14.79 -11.04 -19.94
C ARG A 557 16.17 -10.67 -19.41
N GLN A 558 16.20 -9.76 -18.46
CA GLN A 558 17.38 -9.39 -17.72
C GLN A 558 17.31 -9.99 -16.32
N ILE A 559 18.21 -10.93 -16.05
CA ILE A 559 18.35 -11.61 -14.76
C ILE A 559 19.76 -11.31 -14.24
N PRO A 560 19.94 -10.86 -12.99
CA PRO A 560 21.27 -10.66 -12.44
C PRO A 560 21.96 -12.02 -12.22
N ASP A 561 23.25 -12.11 -12.57
CA ASP A 561 24.06 -13.28 -12.25
C ASP A 561 24.26 -13.36 -10.71
N LYS A 562 23.51 -14.25 -10.05
CA LYS A 562 23.54 -14.50 -8.59
C LYS A 562 23.10 -13.29 -7.75
N GLU A 563 21.84 -12.92 -7.91
CA GLU A 563 21.22 -11.90 -7.07
C GLU A 563 21.03 -12.36 -5.61
N GLN A 564 20.96 -11.40 -4.69
CA GLN A 564 20.63 -11.68 -3.28
C GLN A 564 19.12 -11.95 -3.11
N PRO A 565 18.72 -12.82 -2.17
CA PRO A 565 17.32 -12.95 -1.80
C PRO A 565 16.80 -11.61 -1.27
N TYR A 566 15.57 -11.25 -1.64
CA TYR A 566 14.87 -10.02 -1.26
C TYR A 566 15.52 -8.73 -1.78
N ALA A 567 16.41 -8.78 -2.78
CA ALA A 567 17.03 -7.60 -3.37
C ALA A 567 16.04 -6.71 -4.14
N TRP A 568 14.94 -7.31 -4.65
CA TRP A 568 13.91 -6.66 -5.46
C TRP A 568 14.44 -6.01 -6.74
N PHE A 569 15.23 -6.75 -7.52
CA PHE A 569 15.66 -6.30 -8.84
C PHE A 569 14.46 -6.07 -9.77
N GLY A 570 14.44 -4.93 -10.45
CA GLY A 570 13.26 -4.53 -11.24
C GLY A 570 12.19 -3.83 -10.41
N PHE A 571 12.50 -3.39 -9.18
CA PHE A 571 11.59 -2.59 -8.38
C PHE A 571 11.16 -1.32 -9.12
N ASN A 572 12.12 -0.60 -9.69
CA ASN A 572 11.89 0.54 -10.56
C ASN A 572 12.75 0.36 -11.81
N VAL A 573 12.16 0.63 -12.97
CA VAL A 573 12.80 0.49 -14.27
C VAL A 573 12.56 1.75 -15.08
N VAL A 574 13.63 2.35 -15.62
CA VAL A 574 13.55 3.56 -16.45
C VAL A 574 14.44 3.39 -17.67
N THR A 575 13.94 3.80 -18.84
CA THR A 575 14.66 3.72 -20.13
C THR A 575 14.54 5.04 -20.89
N LYS A 576 15.61 5.39 -21.63
CA LYS A 576 15.64 6.47 -22.65
C LYS A 576 17.04 6.48 -23.30
N LYS A 577 17.11 6.82 -24.59
CA LYS A 577 18.36 6.88 -25.38
C LYS A 577 19.29 5.65 -25.24
N GLN A 578 18.76 4.44 -25.42
CA GLN A 578 19.56 3.21 -25.41
C GLN A 578 20.20 2.83 -24.06
N THR A 579 19.65 3.35 -22.96
CA THR A 579 20.14 3.03 -21.62
C THR A 579 18.98 2.67 -20.69
N LEU A 580 19.04 1.46 -20.14
CA LEU A 580 18.11 0.91 -19.16
C LEU A 580 18.71 1.05 -17.75
N LYS A 581 17.92 1.52 -16.81
CA LYS A 581 18.31 1.62 -15.40
C LYS A 581 17.34 0.81 -14.57
N ILE A 582 17.89 0.07 -13.61
CA ILE A 582 17.13 -0.87 -12.80
C ILE A 582 17.51 -0.67 -11.33
N SER A 583 16.50 -0.57 -10.49
CA SER A 583 16.65 -0.41 -9.04
C SER A 583 16.49 -1.74 -8.29
N SER A 584 17.23 -1.87 -7.19
CA SER A 584 17.16 -2.95 -6.21
C SER A 584 17.34 -2.34 -4.80
N PRO A 585 16.27 -1.76 -4.21
CA PRO A 585 16.37 -0.95 -2.99
C PRO A 585 16.86 -1.74 -1.77
N ASN A 586 16.61 -3.05 -1.74
CA ASN A 586 16.85 -3.89 -0.57
C ASN A 586 18.17 -4.66 -0.62
N VAL A 587 19.04 -4.37 -1.60
CA VAL A 587 20.38 -4.96 -1.67
C VAL A 587 21.12 -4.68 -0.37
N ARG A 588 21.88 -5.68 0.10
CA ARG A 588 22.65 -5.60 1.34
C ARG A 588 24.13 -5.60 1.04
N LYS A 589 24.90 -5.03 1.95
CA LYS A 589 26.35 -5.19 1.99
C LYS A 589 26.69 -6.39 2.86
N CYS A 590 26.80 -7.54 2.21
CA CYS A 590 27.13 -8.79 2.88
C CYS A 590 28.62 -8.88 3.26
N ILE A 591 28.92 -9.46 4.42
CA ILE A 591 30.29 -9.77 4.83
C ILE A 591 30.83 -11.03 4.12
N ASP A 592 29.95 -11.98 3.81
CA ASP A 592 30.26 -13.23 3.10
C ASP A 592 29.94 -13.10 1.59
N PRO A 593 30.82 -13.57 0.67
CA PRO A 593 30.56 -13.61 -0.77
C PRO A 593 29.31 -14.39 -1.22
N VAL A 594 28.83 -15.36 -0.43
CA VAL A 594 27.60 -16.14 -0.68
C VAL A 594 26.37 -15.41 -0.13
N CYS A 595 26.57 -14.34 0.65
CA CYS A 595 25.52 -13.45 1.16
C CYS A 595 24.40 -14.17 1.92
N LYS A 596 24.79 -15.18 2.70
CA LYS A 596 23.94 -15.72 3.77
C LYS A 596 23.78 -14.65 4.84
N PHE A 597 22.59 -14.62 5.44
CA PHE A 597 22.27 -13.72 6.54
C PHE A 597 23.29 -13.78 7.67
N ASP A 598 23.91 -12.63 7.97
CA ASP A 598 24.77 -12.42 9.12
C ASP A 598 24.39 -11.12 9.84
N ILE A 599 24.53 -11.10 11.17
CA ILE A 599 24.22 -9.93 12.01
C ILE A 599 25.14 -8.72 11.71
N HIS A 600 26.27 -8.94 11.04
CA HIS A 600 27.20 -7.87 10.64
C HIS A 600 26.94 -7.32 9.22
N ASP A 601 25.97 -7.87 8.49
CA ASP A 601 25.58 -7.35 7.18
C ASP A 601 24.96 -5.96 7.30
N VAL A 602 25.24 -5.06 6.36
CA VAL A 602 24.55 -3.75 6.32
C VAL A 602 23.27 -3.91 5.50
N GLN A 603 22.12 -3.82 6.16
CA GLN A 603 20.80 -4.01 5.53
C GLN A 603 20.41 -2.83 4.63
N GLU A 604 19.66 -3.10 3.56
CA GLU A 604 18.99 -2.06 2.74
C GLU A 604 19.90 -0.90 2.30
N ILE A 605 21.11 -1.21 1.83
CA ILE A 605 22.00 -0.20 1.23
C ILE A 605 21.45 0.28 -0.12
N GLY A 606 20.70 -0.57 -0.82
CA GLY A 606 20.17 -0.33 -2.16
C GLY A 606 21.23 -0.31 -3.26
N ARG A 607 20.75 -0.47 -4.48
CA ARG A 607 21.54 -0.51 -5.71
C ARG A 607 20.76 0.05 -6.89
N ALA A 608 21.44 0.86 -7.71
CA ALA A 608 21.00 1.20 -9.06
C ALA A 608 22.00 0.62 -10.08
N ASP A 609 21.51 -0.18 -11.02
CA ASP A 609 22.29 -0.72 -12.13
C ASP A 609 21.94 -0.01 -13.44
N ILE A 610 22.95 0.40 -14.18
CA ILE A 610 22.81 1.09 -15.46
C ILE A 610 23.37 0.19 -16.56
N TYR A 611 22.53 -0.11 -17.53
CA TYR A 611 22.82 -0.93 -18.68
C TYR A 611 22.71 -0.08 -19.94
N ASN A 612 23.67 -0.22 -20.85
CA ASN A 612 23.40 0.11 -22.25
C ASN A 612 22.86 -1.13 -22.93
N TYR A 613 21.95 -0.94 -23.87
CA TYR A 613 21.41 -2.04 -24.66
C TYR A 613 21.61 -1.81 -26.16
N GLY A 614 21.64 -2.91 -26.89
CA GLY A 614 21.69 -2.95 -28.36
C GLY A 614 21.73 -4.39 -28.87
N ASN A 615 21.02 -4.67 -29.96
CA ASN A 615 20.87 -6.01 -30.55
C ASN A 615 20.38 -7.08 -29.54
N MET A 616 19.32 -6.78 -28.78
CA MET A 616 18.77 -7.64 -27.72
C MET A 616 19.76 -8.05 -26.61
N SER A 617 20.90 -7.35 -26.48
CA SER A 617 21.90 -7.59 -25.45
C SER A 617 22.05 -6.37 -24.55
N THR A 618 22.33 -6.60 -23.27
CA THR A 618 22.60 -5.55 -22.30
C THR A 618 24.04 -5.64 -21.80
N ILE A 619 24.72 -4.50 -21.74
CA ILE A 619 26.04 -4.37 -21.12
C ILE A 619 25.87 -3.50 -19.89
N LYS A 620 26.13 -4.09 -18.73
CA LYS A 620 26.14 -3.36 -17.46
C LYS A 620 27.35 -2.44 -17.42
N ASN A 621 27.11 -1.14 -17.37
CA ASN A 621 28.14 -0.11 -17.42
C ASN A 621 28.53 0.41 -16.04
N LEU A 622 27.53 0.60 -15.18
CA LEU A 622 27.70 1.25 -13.90
C LEU A 622 26.78 0.60 -12.86
N THR A 623 27.28 0.52 -11.64
CA THR A 623 26.47 0.30 -10.45
C THR A 623 26.73 1.44 -9.48
N ILE A 624 25.65 1.96 -8.90
CA ILE A 624 25.68 2.86 -7.75
C ILE A 624 25.11 2.10 -6.56
N LEU A 625 25.86 2.09 -5.45
CA LEU A 625 25.52 1.37 -4.22
C LEU A 625 25.45 2.36 -3.06
N GLY A 626 24.52 2.13 -2.13
CA GLY A 626 24.61 2.72 -0.81
C GLY A 626 25.73 2.09 0.01
N THR A 627 25.98 2.67 1.17
CA THR A 627 27.11 2.29 2.03
C THR A 627 26.71 2.06 3.48
N LYS A 628 25.59 2.65 3.93
CA LYS A 628 25.06 2.51 5.29
C LYS A 628 23.66 1.93 5.26
N SER A 629 23.22 1.44 6.41
CA SER A 629 21.91 0.80 6.53
C SER A 629 20.79 1.76 6.15
N HIS A 630 19.81 1.23 5.43
CA HIS A 630 18.58 1.95 5.07
C HIS A 630 18.80 3.19 4.19
N GLU A 631 19.94 3.31 3.50
CA GLU A 631 20.11 4.39 2.52
C GLU A 631 19.22 4.18 1.28
N SER A 632 18.88 2.92 0.97
CA SER A 632 17.97 2.56 -0.12
C SER A 632 18.39 3.18 -1.46
N ALA A 633 19.69 3.13 -1.77
CA ALA A 633 20.27 3.78 -2.93
C ALA A 633 19.60 3.34 -4.24
N GLY A 634 19.24 4.31 -5.07
CA GLY A 634 18.56 4.06 -6.32
C GLY A 634 17.07 3.75 -6.17
N TYR A 635 16.45 3.98 -5.01
CA TYR A 635 15.01 3.77 -4.81
C TYR A 635 14.17 4.37 -5.94
N SER A 636 14.47 5.63 -6.30
CA SER A 636 14.02 6.30 -7.51
C SER A 636 15.23 6.85 -8.25
N LEU A 637 15.14 6.91 -9.57
CA LEU A 637 16.16 7.48 -10.44
C LEU A 637 15.51 7.98 -11.73
N ASP A 638 16.12 8.98 -12.33
CA ASP A 638 15.75 9.44 -13.67
C ASP A 638 16.93 10.17 -14.31
N PHE A 639 16.83 10.54 -15.59
CA PHE A 639 17.89 11.21 -16.31
C PHE A 639 17.40 12.12 -17.44
N GLY A 640 18.19 13.14 -17.70
CA GLY A 640 17.90 14.11 -18.74
C GLY A 640 18.95 15.20 -18.82
N TYR A 641 18.54 16.36 -19.30
CA TYR A 641 19.39 17.45 -19.77
C TYR A 641 19.14 18.73 -18.96
N LEU A 642 19.53 18.70 -17.68
CA LEU A 642 19.21 19.75 -16.70
C LEU A 642 19.97 21.07 -16.92
N TYR A 643 21.19 21.03 -17.47
CA TYR A 643 22.04 22.23 -17.62
C TYR A 643 22.03 22.77 -19.05
N ASP A 644 22.06 21.85 -20.02
CA ASP A 644 22.12 22.09 -21.45
C ASP A 644 21.71 20.81 -22.19
N LYS A 645 21.49 20.90 -23.51
CA LYS A 645 20.99 19.79 -24.36
C LYS A 645 22.02 18.68 -24.64
N VAL A 646 23.22 18.75 -24.08
CA VAL A 646 24.32 17.83 -24.38
C VAL A 646 24.74 17.05 -23.15
N THR A 647 24.75 17.70 -21.98
CA THR A 647 25.18 17.12 -20.72
C THR A 647 24.09 16.23 -20.14
N MET A 648 24.23 14.92 -20.33
CA MET A 648 23.30 13.96 -19.73
C MET A 648 23.57 13.83 -18.24
N ILE A 649 22.55 14.06 -17.43
CA ILE A 649 22.59 13.95 -15.98
C ILE A 649 21.73 12.76 -15.54
N LEU A 650 22.28 11.91 -14.69
CA LEU A 650 21.56 10.87 -13.95
C LEU A 650 21.30 11.39 -12.53
N ALA A 651 20.04 11.45 -12.13
CA ALA A 651 19.63 11.67 -10.75
C ALA A 651 19.40 10.32 -10.06
N VAL A 652 20.00 10.14 -8.88
CA VAL A 652 19.85 8.93 -8.06
C VAL A 652 19.43 9.32 -6.67
N ALA A 653 18.32 8.75 -6.20
CA ALA A 653 17.79 9.01 -4.87
C ALA A 653 18.31 8.04 -3.81
N PHE A 654 18.36 8.54 -2.58
CA PHE A 654 18.72 7.84 -1.36
C PHE A 654 17.73 8.29 -0.27
N PRO A 655 16.46 7.86 -0.33
CA PRO A 655 15.38 8.43 0.50
C PRO A 655 15.58 8.17 2.00
N GLY A 656 16.26 7.10 2.40
CA GLY A 656 16.57 6.84 3.80
C GLY A 656 17.91 7.42 4.28
N MET A 657 18.57 8.26 3.47
CA MET A 657 19.81 8.89 3.88
C MET A 657 19.61 9.86 5.06
N THR A 658 20.45 9.71 6.09
CA THR A 658 20.54 10.67 7.20
C THR A 658 21.42 11.85 6.79
N VAL A 659 20.90 13.06 6.97
CA VAL A 659 21.55 14.30 6.53
C VAL A 659 22.05 15.10 7.73
N GLU A 660 23.28 15.58 7.66
CA GLU A 660 23.82 16.53 8.65
C GLU A 660 23.22 17.92 8.43
N GLY A 661 22.50 18.45 9.41
CA GLY A 661 21.79 19.71 9.33
C GLY A 661 22.15 20.67 10.46
N SER A 662 21.42 21.79 10.50
CA SER A 662 21.45 22.70 11.64
C SER A 662 20.09 23.35 11.88
N TYR A 663 19.71 23.56 13.14
CA TYR A 663 18.55 24.35 13.56
C TYR A 663 18.99 25.48 14.47
N LEU A 664 18.63 26.72 14.11
CA LEU A 664 19.10 27.90 14.84
C LEU A 664 20.63 27.89 15.01
N THR A 665 21.37 27.42 13.99
CA THR A 665 22.82 27.18 13.97
C THR A 665 23.36 26.03 14.84
N LEU A 666 22.53 25.33 15.59
CA LEU A 666 22.92 24.13 16.33
C LEU A 666 22.99 22.92 15.39
N PRO A 667 24.11 22.16 15.36
CA PRO A 667 24.23 20.99 14.49
C PRO A 667 23.28 19.88 14.93
N VAL A 668 22.65 19.22 13.96
CA VAL A 668 21.73 18.10 14.19
C VAL A 668 21.88 17.06 13.08
N ASN A 669 21.71 15.78 13.39
CA ASN A 669 21.50 14.76 12.36
C ASN A 669 20.00 14.62 12.11
N ILE A 670 19.58 14.82 10.88
CA ILE A 670 18.19 14.67 10.44
C ILE A 670 18.06 13.24 9.90
N THR A 671 17.61 12.33 10.77
CA THR A 671 17.46 10.90 10.47
C THR A 671 16.54 10.70 9.27
N ARG A 672 16.96 9.88 8.30
CA ARG A 672 16.19 9.49 7.10
C ARG A 672 15.51 10.68 6.41
N ALA A 673 16.24 11.80 6.28
CA ALA A 673 15.73 12.98 5.61
C ALA A 673 15.61 12.78 4.10
N GLY A 674 16.51 11.99 3.53
CA GLY A 674 16.58 11.71 2.11
C GLY A 674 17.50 12.66 1.35
N MET A 675 18.05 12.15 0.25
CA MET A 675 18.99 12.87 -0.61
C MET A 675 18.87 12.43 -2.07
N VAL A 676 19.09 13.35 -3.00
CA VAL A 676 19.23 13.08 -4.44
C VAL A 676 20.60 13.57 -4.90
N ILE A 677 21.33 12.72 -5.60
CA ILE A 677 22.65 13.04 -6.18
C ILE A 677 22.56 13.06 -7.69
N LEU A 678 23.15 14.09 -8.30
CA LEU A 678 23.24 14.24 -9.75
C LEU A 678 24.64 13.86 -10.25
N TYR A 679 24.69 12.96 -11.22
CA TYR A 679 25.91 12.52 -11.89
C TYR A 679 25.91 12.91 -13.36
N ASN A 680 26.99 13.54 -13.83
CA ASN A 680 27.23 13.75 -15.24
C ASN A 680 27.69 12.44 -15.90
N MET A 681 26.92 11.97 -16.86
CA MET A 681 27.10 10.70 -17.57
C MET A 681 27.75 10.86 -18.95
N THR A 682 28.14 12.08 -19.34
CA THR A 682 28.68 12.36 -20.69
C THR A 682 30.12 11.87 -20.87
N GLY A 683 30.86 11.68 -19.77
CA GLY A 683 32.23 11.15 -19.77
C GLY A 683 32.29 9.63 -19.58
N SER A 684 33.50 9.05 -19.64
CA SER A 684 33.73 7.63 -19.37
C SER A 684 33.48 7.22 -17.92
N THR A 685 33.49 8.19 -17.00
CA THR A 685 33.26 8.00 -15.57
C THR A 685 32.21 8.99 -15.09
N PRO A 686 31.17 8.55 -14.38
CA PRO A 686 30.21 9.45 -13.76
C PRO A 686 30.90 10.41 -12.80
N VAL A 687 30.59 11.70 -12.91
CA VAL A 687 31.11 12.73 -12.01
C VAL A 687 29.94 13.38 -11.28
N GLU A 688 29.99 13.41 -9.96
CA GLU A 688 28.99 14.13 -9.17
C GLU A 688 29.03 15.63 -9.49
N VAL A 689 27.86 16.23 -9.77
CA VAL A 689 27.75 17.65 -10.12
C VAL A 689 26.88 18.46 -9.16
N ALA A 690 25.92 17.83 -8.48
CA ALA A 690 25.08 18.46 -7.48
C ALA A 690 24.47 17.43 -6.52
N ARG A 691 24.09 17.90 -5.33
CA ARG A 691 23.30 17.15 -4.35
C ARG A 691 22.16 18.00 -3.81
N PHE A 692 21.03 17.33 -3.56
CA PHE A 692 19.82 17.92 -2.99
C PHE A 692 19.43 17.11 -1.77
N GLU A 693 19.22 17.77 -0.64
CA GLU A 693 18.94 17.13 0.65
C GLU A 693 17.64 17.62 1.26
N GLY A 694 16.87 16.68 1.81
CA GLY A 694 15.65 16.92 2.57
C GLY A 694 15.92 17.54 3.95
N ASN A 695 14.91 18.20 4.53
CA ASN A 695 15.03 18.88 5.81
C ASN A 695 14.00 18.47 6.87
N SER A 696 13.24 17.40 6.62
CA SER A 696 12.36 16.76 7.58
C SER A 696 12.90 15.40 8.01
N ARG A 697 12.67 15.00 9.27
CA ARG A 697 13.05 13.65 9.74
C ARG A 697 12.03 12.66 9.16
N TYR A 698 12.50 11.54 8.63
CA TYR A 698 11.66 10.53 7.96
C TYR A 698 10.87 11.08 6.76
N GLY A 699 11.30 12.21 6.18
CA GLY A 699 10.55 12.85 5.08
C GLY A 699 10.54 12.05 3.79
N GLY A 700 11.55 11.20 3.56
CA GLY A 700 11.68 10.44 2.32
C GLY A 700 12.01 11.32 1.12
N PHE A 701 12.83 12.37 1.28
CA PHE A 701 13.20 13.23 0.16
C PHE A 701 13.95 12.44 -0.92
N GLY A 702 13.38 12.37 -2.13
CA GLY A 702 13.89 11.54 -3.23
C GLY A 702 13.10 10.26 -3.49
N THR A 703 12.02 9.98 -2.76
CA THR A 703 11.13 8.83 -3.06
C THR A 703 10.55 8.90 -4.47
N LEU A 704 10.32 10.10 -4.98
CA LEU A 704 10.06 10.37 -6.38
C LEU A 704 11.18 11.25 -6.93
N VAL A 705 11.73 10.86 -8.08
CA VAL A 705 12.63 11.68 -8.90
C VAL A 705 12.15 11.62 -10.34
N MET A 706 12.01 12.78 -10.97
CA MET A 706 11.65 12.93 -12.38
C MET A 706 12.46 14.06 -13.02
N ILE A 707 12.90 13.84 -14.25
CA ILE A 707 13.61 14.81 -15.07
C ILE A 707 12.87 14.98 -16.40
N GLU A 708 12.16 16.10 -16.51
CA GLU A 708 11.38 16.46 -17.69
C GLU A 708 11.23 17.98 -17.78
N ASP A 709 11.09 18.53 -18.99
CA ASP A 709 10.81 19.94 -19.24
C ASP A 709 9.38 20.30 -18.83
N VAL A 710 9.19 20.79 -17.59
CA VAL A 710 7.89 21.09 -16.94
C VAL A 710 7.36 22.46 -17.34
N ASN A 711 8.25 23.40 -17.62
CA ASN A 711 7.87 24.76 -17.98
C ASN A 711 7.81 24.97 -19.51
N GLY A 712 8.25 24.01 -20.32
CA GLY A 712 8.23 24.08 -21.77
C GLY A 712 9.29 25.01 -22.36
N ASP A 713 10.35 25.31 -21.62
CA ASP A 713 11.47 26.14 -22.10
C ASP A 713 12.44 25.37 -23.02
N GLY A 714 12.25 24.05 -23.14
CA GLY A 714 13.05 23.15 -23.96
C GLY A 714 14.29 22.61 -23.24
N THR A 715 14.41 22.80 -21.93
CA THR A 715 15.41 22.23 -21.03
C THR A 715 14.71 21.37 -19.99
N ASP A 716 15.28 20.21 -19.65
CA ASP A 716 14.66 19.38 -18.63
C ASP A 716 14.78 20.05 -17.24
N ASP A 717 13.74 19.94 -16.42
CA ASP A 717 13.68 20.36 -15.03
C ASP A 717 13.83 19.14 -14.10
N LEU A 718 14.11 19.37 -12.81
CA LEU A 718 14.19 18.31 -11.81
C LEU A 718 13.02 18.40 -10.83
N LEU A 719 12.26 17.32 -10.69
CA LEU A 719 11.25 17.16 -9.65
C LEU A 719 11.73 16.16 -8.60
N ILE A 720 11.53 16.50 -7.32
CA ILE A 720 11.84 15.63 -6.19
C ILE A 720 10.63 15.58 -5.25
N GLY A 721 10.15 14.38 -4.89
CA GLY A 721 9.10 14.17 -3.90
C GLY A 721 9.63 13.92 -2.49
N GLU A 722 8.89 14.37 -1.48
CA GLU A 722 9.09 14.13 -0.04
C GLU A 722 7.71 13.87 0.60
N PRO A 723 7.17 12.63 0.51
CA PRO A 723 5.78 12.33 0.85
C PRO A 723 5.49 12.47 2.35
N ALA A 724 6.44 12.09 3.21
CA ALA A 724 6.27 12.11 4.66
C ALA A 724 6.84 13.39 5.31
N ARG A 725 6.92 14.50 4.55
CA ARG A 725 7.42 15.78 5.08
C ARG A 725 6.56 16.27 6.24
N ASN A 726 7.18 16.55 7.38
CA ASN A 726 6.55 17.23 8.52
C ASN A 726 7.06 18.68 8.66
N SER A 727 6.15 19.67 8.67
CA SER A 727 6.44 21.09 8.88
C SER A 727 6.71 21.45 10.35
N ASN A 728 6.06 20.76 11.29
CA ASN A 728 6.17 21.03 12.71
C ASN A 728 7.28 20.22 13.36
N LYS A 729 8.45 20.85 13.51
CA LYS A 729 9.66 20.21 14.06
C LYS A 729 9.62 19.93 15.56
N ALA A 730 8.59 20.42 16.26
CA ALA A 730 8.44 20.33 17.70
C ALA A 730 7.35 19.34 18.15
N GLU A 731 6.49 18.89 17.23
CA GLU A 731 5.39 17.97 17.56
C GLU A 731 5.63 16.59 16.93
N ILE A 732 5.35 15.56 17.73
CA ILE A 732 5.42 14.14 17.32
C ILE A 732 4.15 13.75 16.52
N ILE A 733 3.13 14.62 16.48
CA ILE A 733 1.80 14.32 15.96
C ILE A 733 1.52 15.09 14.65
N ASN A 734 1.26 14.35 13.58
CA ASN A 734 0.55 14.60 12.31
C ASN A 734 0.35 16.04 11.82
N ASP A 735 1.43 16.75 11.50
CA ASP A 735 1.42 17.81 10.46
C ASP A 735 2.33 17.39 9.31
N VAL A 736 2.11 16.15 8.82
CA VAL A 736 2.69 15.70 7.56
C VAL A 736 1.95 16.43 6.45
N ASP A 737 2.67 17.19 5.65
CA ASP A 737 2.08 18.07 4.64
C ASP A 737 2.56 17.80 3.22
N GLY A 738 3.54 16.89 3.07
CA GLY A 738 4.05 16.26 1.83
C GLY A 738 4.28 17.18 0.62
N LEU A 739 5.47 17.18 0.03
CA LEU A 739 5.80 18.12 -1.05
C LEU A 739 6.48 17.47 -2.25
N VAL A 740 6.23 18.07 -3.42
CA VAL A 740 7.07 17.93 -4.61
C VAL A 740 7.76 19.28 -4.87
N TYR A 741 9.08 19.21 -5.00
CA TYR A 741 9.98 20.32 -5.26
C TYR A 741 10.32 20.35 -6.74
N VAL A 742 10.09 21.47 -7.42
CA VAL A 742 10.45 21.66 -8.83
C VAL A 742 11.62 22.64 -8.94
N TYR A 743 12.70 22.20 -9.58
CA TYR A 743 13.92 22.96 -9.83
C TYR A 743 14.08 23.16 -11.33
N TYR A 744 13.96 24.42 -11.79
CA TYR A 744 14.02 24.71 -13.22
C TYR A 744 15.43 24.58 -13.78
N GLY A 745 15.52 23.91 -14.93
CA GLY A 745 16.72 23.66 -15.70
C GLY A 745 17.39 24.92 -16.24
N GLY A 746 18.53 24.70 -16.89
CA GLY A 746 19.27 25.71 -17.63
C GLY A 746 20.57 26.15 -16.97
N LYS A 747 21.11 27.28 -17.45
CA LYS A 747 22.47 27.74 -17.09
C LYS A 747 22.66 28.02 -15.60
N ASN A 748 21.59 28.38 -14.91
CA ASN A 748 21.60 28.72 -13.48
C ASN A 748 21.18 27.54 -12.60
N PHE A 749 20.94 26.35 -13.17
CA PHE A 749 20.59 25.17 -12.39
C PHE A 749 21.64 24.92 -11.30
N PRO A 750 21.24 24.62 -10.04
CA PRO A 750 22.15 24.50 -8.91
C PRO A 750 23.28 23.49 -9.14
N LYS A 751 24.48 23.81 -8.63
CA LYS A 751 25.67 22.92 -8.61
C LYS A 751 26.20 22.78 -7.19
N GLY A 752 26.87 21.67 -6.89
CA GLY A 752 27.34 21.35 -5.54
C GLY A 752 26.18 21.14 -4.56
N ASP A 753 26.27 21.70 -3.35
CA ASP A 753 25.27 21.51 -2.30
C ASP A 753 24.01 22.38 -2.49
N ALA A 754 23.17 22.01 -3.46
CA ALA A 754 22.08 22.82 -3.98
C ALA A 754 21.09 23.31 -2.91
N THR A 755 20.72 22.46 -1.96
CA THR A 755 19.73 22.79 -0.91
C THR A 755 20.36 23.42 0.33
N ARG A 756 21.67 23.68 0.34
CA ARG A 756 22.38 24.36 1.45
C ARG A 756 22.71 25.82 1.17
N VAL A 757 22.59 26.25 -0.09
CA VAL A 757 22.85 27.63 -0.50
C VAL A 757 21.66 28.52 -0.11
N HIS A 758 21.93 29.77 0.29
CA HIS A 758 20.91 30.77 0.66
C HIS A 758 19.98 30.37 1.82
N CYS A 759 20.38 29.37 2.61
CA CYS A 759 19.70 29.04 3.85
C CYS A 759 19.90 30.10 4.92
N GLY A 760 18.87 30.31 5.75
CA GLY A 760 18.94 31.15 6.94
C GLY A 760 19.58 30.40 8.10
N LEU A 761 18.89 30.37 9.24
CA LEU A 761 19.35 29.70 10.45
C LEU A 761 19.15 28.17 10.45
N THR A 762 18.52 27.62 9.41
CA THR A 762 18.19 26.20 9.27
C THR A 762 18.78 25.64 7.98
N LYS A 763 19.49 24.52 8.06
CA LYS A 763 20.10 23.83 6.90
C LYS A 763 19.86 22.31 6.98
N PRO A 764 19.61 21.60 5.86
CA PRO A 764 19.33 22.15 4.52
C PRO A 764 17.97 22.86 4.45
N CYS A 765 17.71 23.56 3.35
CA CYS A 765 16.49 24.33 3.10
C CYS A 765 15.95 24.11 1.67
N PRO A 766 15.55 22.88 1.31
CA PRO A 766 15.13 22.51 -0.05
C PRO A 766 14.02 23.41 -0.60
N GLN A 767 13.10 23.87 0.25
CA GLN A 767 12.00 24.77 -0.13
C GLN A 767 12.48 26.11 -0.69
N LYS A 768 13.62 26.63 -0.20
CA LYS A 768 14.18 27.91 -0.66
C LYS A 768 14.98 27.78 -1.96
N ALA A 769 15.47 26.57 -2.23
CA ALA A 769 16.22 26.28 -3.44
C ALA A 769 15.30 25.97 -4.63
N ALA A 770 14.07 25.52 -4.38
CA ALA A 770 13.09 25.19 -5.41
C ALA A 770 12.52 26.45 -6.06
N ASN A 771 12.22 26.36 -7.35
CA ASN A 771 11.56 27.42 -8.12
C ASN A 771 10.05 27.40 -7.89
N PHE A 772 9.49 26.21 -7.75
CA PHE A 772 8.07 25.97 -7.55
C PHE A 772 7.88 24.81 -6.57
N LEU A 773 6.86 24.91 -5.71
CA LEU A 773 6.50 23.88 -4.75
C LEU A 773 5.06 23.49 -5.04
N THR A 774 4.82 22.19 -5.15
CA THR A 774 3.49 21.64 -5.27
C THR A 774 3.23 20.63 -4.16
N LYS A 775 1.98 20.51 -3.73
CA LYS A 775 1.60 19.67 -2.60
C LYS A 775 1.31 18.24 -3.06
N GLN A 776 1.72 17.30 -2.21
CA GLN A 776 1.42 15.88 -2.29
C GLN A 776 0.91 15.50 -0.90
N PHE A 777 -0.41 15.41 -0.70
CA PHE A 777 -0.96 15.26 0.65
C PHE A 777 -0.93 13.82 1.19
N ASP A 778 -0.78 13.75 2.52
CA ASP A 778 -1.08 12.74 3.55
C ASP A 778 -1.05 11.25 3.15
N TYR A 779 0.14 10.70 2.90
CA TYR A 779 0.38 9.27 3.14
C TYR A 779 1.89 8.98 3.36
N ILE A 780 2.24 8.26 4.43
CA ILE A 780 3.65 7.96 4.77
C ILE A 780 4.17 6.70 4.07
N GLY A 781 3.31 5.86 3.49
CA GLY A 781 3.77 4.68 2.75
C GLY A 781 4.61 5.08 1.52
N VAL A 782 5.93 4.95 1.63
CA VAL A 782 6.94 5.44 0.67
C VAL A 782 6.99 4.62 -0.63
N ASN A 783 6.02 3.74 -0.86
CA ASN A 783 6.02 2.79 -1.99
C ASN A 783 6.01 3.45 -3.37
N ASN A 784 6.35 2.65 -4.38
CA ASN A 784 6.36 2.97 -5.82
C ASN A 784 5.06 3.58 -6.40
N GLY A 785 3.99 3.70 -5.61
CA GLY A 785 2.67 4.19 -5.99
C GLY A 785 2.57 5.72 -6.14
N TYR A 786 3.65 6.47 -5.90
CA TYR A 786 3.66 7.89 -6.20
C TYR A 786 4.23 8.15 -7.57
N LYS A 787 3.38 8.61 -8.47
CA LYS A 787 3.77 9.06 -9.80
C LYS A 787 3.38 10.52 -9.95
N SER A 788 4.24 11.25 -10.64
CA SER A 788 3.87 12.51 -11.27
C SER A 788 3.99 12.31 -12.78
N ARG A 789 3.18 13.02 -13.55
CA ARG A 789 3.25 13.03 -15.02
C ARG A 789 2.95 14.42 -15.54
N ILE A 790 3.52 14.73 -16.68
CA ILE A 790 3.35 16.02 -17.34
C ILE A 790 2.54 15.77 -18.61
N LEU A 791 1.40 16.43 -18.70
CA LEU A 791 0.60 16.46 -19.91
C LEU A 791 0.95 17.72 -20.69
N LYS A 792 1.36 17.55 -21.95
CA LYS A 792 1.73 18.67 -22.82
C LYS A 792 0.54 19.02 -23.70
N THR A 793 0.03 20.24 -23.56
CA THR A 793 -0.98 20.77 -24.48
C THR A 793 -0.33 21.69 -25.52
N LYS A 794 -1.10 22.12 -26.52
CA LYS A 794 -0.61 23.08 -27.52
C LYS A 794 -0.15 24.39 -26.88
N THR A 795 -0.84 24.84 -25.83
CA THR A 795 -0.66 26.15 -25.21
C THR A 795 0.06 26.11 -23.86
N GLU A 796 -0.03 25.00 -23.13
CA GLU A 796 0.36 24.91 -21.72
C GLU A 796 0.98 23.55 -21.37
N GLN A 797 1.54 23.45 -20.17
CA GLN A 797 1.92 22.19 -19.55
C GLN A 797 1.21 22.03 -18.22
N ILE A 798 0.71 20.82 -17.97
CA ILE A 798 -0.04 20.49 -16.76
C ILE A 798 0.72 19.40 -16.01
N LEU A 799 1.17 19.72 -14.80
CA LEU A 799 1.79 18.76 -13.89
C LEU A 799 0.70 18.08 -13.06
N PHE A 800 0.59 16.76 -13.18
CA PHE A 800 -0.25 15.93 -12.34
C PHE A 800 0.57 15.28 -11.23
N THR A 801 0.05 15.32 -10.01
CA THR A 801 0.65 14.67 -8.85
C THR A 801 -0.42 13.86 -8.10
N SER A 802 -0.09 12.63 -7.72
CA SER A 802 -1.02 11.81 -6.92
C SER A 802 -1.09 12.25 -5.46
N ASP A 803 -2.28 12.11 -4.88
CA ASP A 803 -2.61 12.36 -3.48
C ASP A 803 -3.52 11.22 -3.00
N ILE A 804 -2.94 10.22 -2.33
CA ILE A 804 -3.69 9.05 -1.89
C ILE A 804 -4.15 9.28 -0.45
N ARG A 805 -5.34 9.89 -0.30
CA ARG A 805 -6.00 10.09 0.99
C ARG A 805 -7.02 9.01 1.33
N TYR A 806 -7.09 8.63 2.60
CA TYR A 806 -8.17 7.84 3.18
C TYR A 806 -9.24 8.77 3.81
N PRO A 807 -10.49 8.30 3.94
CA PRO A 807 -11.59 9.16 4.37
C PRO A 807 -11.71 9.31 5.89
N PHE A 808 -11.83 10.56 6.33
CA PHE A 808 -12.37 11.00 7.63
C PHE A 808 -13.73 10.37 7.93
N SER A 809 -13.77 9.29 8.71
CA SER A 809 -15.02 8.74 9.27
C SER A 809 -15.42 9.52 10.52
N GLU A 810 -16.50 10.30 10.41
CA GLU A 810 -17.46 10.57 11.50
C GLU A 810 -18.70 11.30 10.91
N ASP A 811 -19.84 10.60 10.86
CA ASP A 811 -21.20 11.17 10.92
C ASP A 811 -21.62 12.35 10.02
N VAL A 812 -21.05 12.51 8.82
CA VAL A 812 -21.51 13.50 7.84
C VAL A 812 -21.80 12.83 6.50
N VAL A 813 -22.95 12.14 6.43
CA VAL A 813 -23.67 11.96 5.17
C VAL A 813 -24.20 13.34 4.74
N TYR A 814 -23.32 14.16 4.18
CA TYR A 814 -23.69 15.09 3.13
C TYR A 814 -23.11 14.55 1.84
N ALA A 815 -23.93 14.49 0.81
CA ALA A 815 -23.47 14.21 -0.54
C ALA A 815 -22.26 15.11 -0.86
N GLY A 816 -21.05 14.54 -0.96
CA GLY A 816 -19.89 15.24 -1.52
C GLY A 816 -18.54 15.20 -0.78
N GLU A 817 -18.29 14.32 0.19
CA GLU A 817 -16.93 14.16 0.74
C GLU A 817 -16.09 13.24 -0.16
N ARG A 818 -14.98 13.77 -0.69
CA ARG A 818 -14.18 13.21 -1.80
C ARG A 818 -13.02 12.37 -1.26
N CYS A 819 -12.88 11.13 -1.74
CA CYS A 819 -11.85 10.16 -1.32
C CYS A 819 -10.64 10.18 -2.25
N GLY A 820 -9.45 10.49 -1.72
CA GLY A 820 -8.22 10.61 -2.51
C GLY A 820 -8.31 11.61 -3.66
N GLY A 821 -7.17 11.95 -4.27
CA GLY A 821 -7.24 12.68 -5.52
C GLY A 821 -5.97 12.78 -6.34
N VAL A 822 -6.14 13.24 -7.56
CA VAL A 822 -5.02 13.69 -8.40
C VAL A 822 -5.14 15.20 -8.51
N HIS A 823 -4.08 15.90 -8.14
CA HIS A 823 -4.00 17.35 -8.30
C HIS A 823 -3.36 17.66 -9.63
N HIS A 824 -3.81 18.73 -10.27
CA HIS A 824 -3.13 19.27 -11.44
C HIS A 824 -2.72 20.73 -11.19
N TYR A 825 -1.58 21.11 -11.75
CA TYR A 825 -1.02 22.45 -11.61
C TYR A 825 -0.62 22.98 -12.98
N TYR A 826 -1.14 24.16 -13.34
CA TYR A 826 -0.72 24.85 -14.55
C TYR A 826 0.67 25.45 -14.37
N VAL A 827 1.64 24.99 -15.16
CA VAL A 827 3.01 25.53 -15.16
C VAL A 827 3.17 26.45 -16.37
N ASN A 828 3.44 27.71 -16.09
CA ASN A 828 3.44 28.76 -17.11
C ASN A 828 4.67 28.64 -18.03
N ARG A 829 4.47 28.78 -19.34
CA ARG A 829 5.52 28.76 -20.39
C ARG A 829 6.49 29.97 -20.38
N GLN A 830 6.50 30.77 -19.31
CA GLN A 830 7.15 32.10 -19.30
C GLN A 830 8.63 32.08 -18.97
#